data_AF-A0A1V5V4Z7-F1
#
_entry.id   AF-A0A1V5V4Z7-F1
#
_cell.length_a   1.000
_cell.length_b   1.000
_cell.length_c   1.000
_cell.angle_alpha   90.00
_cell.angle_beta   90.00
_cell.angle_gamma   90.00
#
_symmetry.space_group_name_H-M   'P 1'
#
loop_
_entity.id
_entity.type
_entity.pdbx_description
1 polymer ?
#
loop_
_entity_poly.entity_id
_entity_poly.type
_entity_poly.pdbx_seq_one_letter_code
_entity_poly.pdbx_strand_id
1 'polypeptide(L)'
;MLTSLKKTLGIGICLLGIGAAADTEIRNFKSELSRLPEGKKSEDVFYKTAPALKLDSGEAGKQKSNNVAHGFYIFGEQARALRGKKIRFEAQIQRREGKAPLRGSFRISGNGNKNMTSKNAFLLSPAENKKWEKVSADFAIPELDGIENINFLLSMYPRGVEEDCWLVDDPVISMIEDNPVAEKWQKNIGIAAFDSAGTPLVLAGNGVKAKVVVGLKANAVARFAAKEIVDHIQAATGEVLEITTDDTGNGPAIHVGNTKLTRSYGIDPEQMAPENWVIARVGSAVMISGGEKPDAAESEILSRANIPLGTLSAAYEFLERVAGVRWYWPGKLGTVVPRQKTIRIGHLYETGTPSYNTRMFFYDTSSDPSISNREMRLWFRRIRSGGSVGDPIANHTFMDWPERFGKNHPEYFALLSDGSRKNYRNAHGVHLCLSHPGVVAQAVRDAVAWFKANPSAKFYAIMPGDSNNLYYCRCERCQKSASPEKDSSGVHSNAVWSFVNQVAAEVAKEVPGKRIKCASYADYQARPDFPILSNVAVTLCYPTTPHSRIYNRKHYLRHVKEWHSSGAAELYLWDYWDKPRYSRGVYGAPSFFPREIKEWLTLDGGVIKGRVIELSGIDSNGKKVDAWGDWLYDVQNVYVVNRLMWNRNEDVEKILNEFYPAFYGPAAEPVRQFYTEMERAWSCSPASDKPAEWDWEACWKKTYPPEFVDKMMGLLRSAVAVSQGKEPYHSRALKTLEGFLPFEANSRMFRGQKAPAPQTIRVPSVSAPPVADGNPDEEVWKKAARIADFVDSYNSYEQKARTEMRFLHDKNNLYVSVKAEWPPERKEILFADNAHPRDALLWNYEGVELFFAGGDSERYQFILSPDSKMADFHWLEKDPKTPGIQWNSPQTRAATKRIANGWTGEIAIPLADLKFKNPAGNGTFRVNFFRNHYPKEGNQVRWEQSCWMPTFGSFHDVGKYGIMHLE
;
A
#
# COMPACT_ATOMS: atom_id res chain seq x y z
N MET A 1 29.35 -45.19 -14.32
CA MET A 1 29.14 -46.64 -14.14
C MET A 1 28.35 -46.85 -12.86
N LEU A 2 27.09 -47.23 -13.01
CA LEU A 2 26.12 -47.58 -11.96
C LEU A 2 26.25 -49.07 -11.62
N THR A 3 26.04 -49.44 -10.35
CA THR A 3 25.34 -50.67 -9.87
C THR A 3 25.37 -50.67 -8.33
N SER A 4 24.29 -50.33 -7.62
CA SER A 4 23.13 -51.16 -7.26
C SER A 4 23.47 -52.50 -6.60
N LEU A 5 23.22 -52.60 -5.29
CA LEU A 5 22.90 -53.87 -4.61
C LEU A 5 21.87 -53.62 -3.50
N LYS A 6 20.59 -53.80 -3.86
CA LYS A 6 19.48 -54.14 -2.96
C LYS A 6 19.15 -55.63 -3.18
N LYS A 7 18.90 -56.34 -2.07
CA LYS A 7 17.99 -57.51 -1.87
C LYS A 7 18.67 -58.63 -1.05
N THR A 8 18.05 -59.41 -0.15
CA THR A 8 16.87 -59.32 0.77
C THR A 8 16.82 -60.67 1.55
N LEU A 9 16.15 -60.70 2.71
CA LEU A 9 15.37 -61.81 3.33
C LEU A 9 16.14 -63.02 3.94
N GLY A 10 15.77 -63.54 5.13
CA GLY A 10 14.67 -63.15 6.03
C GLY A 10 14.43 -64.02 7.27
N ILE A 11 13.40 -63.57 8.01
CA ILE A 11 12.41 -64.26 8.87
C ILE A 11 12.87 -64.86 10.22
N GLY A 12 12.27 -64.30 11.29
CA GLY A 12 12.16 -64.89 12.62
C GLY A 12 11.16 -64.09 13.49
N ILE A 13 9.95 -64.66 13.66
CA ILE A 13 8.81 -64.14 14.42
C ILE A 13 9.05 -64.32 15.94
N CYS A 14 8.76 -63.32 16.79
CA CYS A 14 7.99 -63.47 18.04
C CYS A 14 7.93 -62.22 18.95
N LEU A 15 6.70 -61.95 19.41
CA LEU A 15 6.29 -61.58 20.78
C LEU A 15 6.55 -60.15 21.33
N LEU A 16 5.41 -59.47 21.52
CA LEU A 16 4.90 -58.89 22.77
C LEU A 16 5.84 -58.08 23.65
N GLY A 17 5.38 -56.87 23.99
CA GLY A 17 5.72 -56.27 25.27
C GLY A 17 5.62 -54.76 25.28
N ILE A 18 4.44 -54.25 25.60
CA ILE A 18 4.30 -52.94 26.25
C ILE A 18 5.15 -53.03 27.52
N GLY A 19 6.30 -52.35 27.53
CA GLY A 19 7.15 -52.17 28.70
C GLY A 19 7.16 -50.69 29.06
N ALA A 20 6.57 -50.36 30.20
CA ALA A 20 6.55 -49.03 30.78
C ALA A 20 7.94 -48.38 30.76
N ALA A 21 8.01 -47.12 30.30
CA ALA A 21 9.16 -46.27 30.55
C ALA A 21 9.21 -45.97 32.05
N ALA A 22 9.88 -46.84 32.80
CA ALA A 22 10.28 -46.58 34.17
C ALA A 22 11.47 -45.61 34.13
N ASP A 23 11.29 -44.46 34.79
CA ASP A 23 12.30 -43.51 35.28
C ASP A 23 13.60 -43.40 34.46
N THR A 24 13.55 -42.61 33.37
CA THR A 24 14.78 -42.15 32.70
C THR A 24 15.37 -40.97 33.47
N GLU A 25 16.46 -41.25 34.17
CA GLU A 25 17.29 -40.34 34.96
C GLU A 25 17.81 -39.13 34.15
N ILE A 26 17.71 -37.90 34.68
CA ILE A 26 18.36 -36.72 34.08
C ILE A 26 19.87 -36.77 34.34
N ARG A 27 20.65 -36.93 33.28
CA ARG A 27 22.11 -36.79 33.32
C ARG A 27 22.54 -35.40 32.84
N ASN A 28 23.02 -34.59 33.77
CA ASN A 28 23.65 -33.31 33.49
C ASN A 28 25.08 -33.53 32.94
N PHE A 29 25.20 -33.61 31.63
CA PHE A 29 26.43 -33.95 30.91
C PHE A 29 27.60 -32.97 31.17
N LYS A 30 27.31 -31.72 31.59
CA LYS A 30 28.33 -30.68 31.76
C LYS A 30 29.22 -30.89 32.99
N SER A 31 28.74 -31.57 34.03
CA SER A 31 29.50 -31.85 35.26
C SER A 31 30.23 -33.19 35.24
N GLU A 32 29.84 -34.12 34.38
CA GLU A 32 30.41 -35.48 34.33
C GLU A 32 31.52 -35.64 33.28
N LEU A 33 31.47 -34.89 32.17
CA LEU A 33 32.49 -34.97 31.12
C LEU A 33 33.88 -34.50 31.57
N SER A 34 33.92 -33.53 32.48
CA SER A 34 35.18 -33.00 33.05
C SER A 34 35.85 -33.97 34.02
N ARG A 35 35.16 -35.04 34.43
CA ARG A 35 35.65 -36.06 35.36
C ARG A 35 36.04 -37.37 34.67
N LEU A 36 35.81 -37.50 33.36
CA LEU A 36 36.18 -38.69 32.60
C LEU A 36 37.65 -38.61 32.11
N PRO A 37 38.43 -39.70 32.20
CA PRO A 37 39.77 -39.77 31.62
C PRO A 37 39.75 -39.52 30.11
N GLU A 38 40.79 -38.88 29.56
CA GLU A 38 40.90 -38.47 28.14
C GLU A 38 40.54 -39.60 27.15
N GLY A 39 40.94 -40.84 27.45
CA GLY A 39 40.70 -42.03 26.61
C GLY A 39 39.28 -42.62 26.68
N LYS A 40 38.37 -42.08 27.51
CA LYS A 40 36.95 -42.48 27.58
C LYS A 40 35.99 -41.41 27.05
N LYS A 41 36.53 -40.37 26.41
CA LYS A 41 35.75 -39.32 25.72
C LYS A 41 35.41 -39.70 24.26
N SER A 42 35.50 -40.99 23.89
CA SER A 42 35.20 -41.50 22.55
C SER A 42 33.84 -42.23 22.49
N GLU A 43 33.34 -42.39 21.27
CA GLU A 43 31.98 -42.78 20.83
C GLU A 43 31.29 -43.97 21.54
N ASP A 44 32.02 -44.83 22.26
CA ASP A 44 31.49 -46.11 22.77
C ASP A 44 30.58 -46.00 24.01
N VAL A 45 30.56 -44.86 24.71
CA VAL A 45 29.65 -44.67 25.86
C VAL A 45 28.24 -44.21 25.42
N PHE A 46 28.07 -43.80 24.16
CA PHE A 46 26.87 -43.12 23.68
C PHE A 46 25.77 -44.06 23.18
N TYR A 47 26.10 -45.24 22.64
CA TYR A 47 25.17 -45.95 21.74
C TYR A 47 24.43 -47.19 22.28
N LYS A 48 24.58 -47.59 23.55
CA LYS A 48 24.07 -48.91 23.95
C LYS A 48 22.69 -49.00 24.60
N THR A 49 22.12 -47.97 25.24
CA THR A 49 20.71 -48.02 25.71
C THR A 49 20.25 -46.68 26.31
N ALA A 50 19.65 -45.78 25.53
CA ALA A 50 18.82 -44.71 26.09
C ALA A 50 17.63 -44.40 25.15
N PRO A 51 16.37 -44.63 25.56
CA PRO A 51 15.21 -44.20 24.80
C PRO A 51 14.99 -42.69 24.98
N ALA A 52 14.64 -41.98 23.89
CA ALA A 52 14.18 -40.58 23.79
C ALA A 52 14.45 -39.63 24.99
N LEU A 53 15.20 -38.56 24.73
CA LEU A 53 15.47 -37.49 25.71
C LEU A 53 14.17 -36.77 26.13
N LYS A 54 13.93 -36.69 27.44
CA LYS A 54 12.85 -35.88 28.04
C LYS A 54 13.35 -34.48 28.41
N LEU A 55 12.65 -33.44 27.95
CA LEU A 55 12.82 -32.05 28.36
C LEU A 55 11.59 -31.62 29.14
N ASP A 56 11.73 -31.43 30.46
CA ASP A 56 10.62 -31.18 31.39
C ASP A 56 10.87 -29.90 32.20
N SER A 57 9.85 -29.05 32.35
CA SER A 57 9.92 -27.85 33.19
C SER A 57 9.83 -28.13 34.70
N GLY A 58 9.33 -29.29 35.13
CA GLY A 58 9.25 -29.67 36.55
C GLY A 58 10.62 -29.77 37.25
N GLU A 59 11.68 -30.05 36.49
CA GLU A 59 13.07 -30.07 36.93
C GLU A 59 13.66 -28.67 37.23
N ALA A 60 13.07 -27.62 36.63
CA ALA A 60 13.56 -26.24 36.78
C ALA A 60 13.24 -25.64 38.17
N GLY A 61 12.42 -26.30 38.99
CA GLY A 61 12.00 -25.86 40.33
C GLY A 61 13.12 -25.61 41.36
N LYS A 62 14.39 -25.85 41.01
CA LYS A 62 15.57 -25.59 41.86
C LYS A 62 16.54 -24.53 41.32
N GLN A 63 16.35 -23.97 40.11
CA GLN A 63 17.22 -22.92 39.56
C GLN A 63 16.42 -21.76 38.95
N LYS A 64 16.89 -20.51 39.14
CA LYS A 64 16.32 -19.26 38.60
C LYS A 64 16.42 -19.12 37.05
N SER A 65 16.41 -20.23 36.32
CA SER A 65 16.58 -20.27 34.85
C SER A 65 15.21 -20.36 34.17
N ASN A 66 14.79 -19.31 33.45
CA ASN A 66 13.56 -19.31 32.65
C ASN A 66 13.63 -20.16 31.36
N ASN A 67 14.65 -21.02 31.22
CA ASN A 67 14.94 -21.76 29.99
C ASN A 67 15.39 -23.19 30.31
N VAL A 68 14.71 -24.18 29.73
CA VAL A 68 15.11 -25.61 29.75
C VAL A 68 15.71 -25.92 28.40
N ALA A 69 16.96 -26.41 28.37
CA ALA A 69 17.66 -26.66 27.13
C ALA A 69 18.60 -27.87 27.19
N HIS A 70 18.78 -28.53 26.06
CA HIS A 70 19.71 -29.65 25.89
C HIS A 70 20.47 -29.52 24.57
N GLY A 71 21.75 -29.88 24.60
CA GLY A 71 22.68 -29.69 23.49
C GLY A 71 23.24 -31.01 22.97
N PHE A 72 23.23 -31.17 21.64
CA PHE A 72 23.94 -32.21 20.90
C PHE A 72 25.22 -31.61 20.33
N TYR A 73 26.35 -32.29 20.47
CA TYR A 73 27.65 -31.72 20.16
C TYR A 73 28.44 -32.60 19.20
N ILE A 74 29.17 -31.98 18.27
CA ILE A 74 30.25 -32.56 17.48
C ILE A 74 31.53 -31.81 17.87
N PHE A 75 32.59 -32.55 18.17
CA PHE A 75 33.82 -31.99 18.74
C PHE A 75 35.07 -32.31 17.92
N GLY A 76 36.09 -31.48 18.08
CA GLY A 76 37.45 -31.72 17.62
C GLY A 76 37.53 -32.04 16.14
N GLU A 77 38.16 -33.17 15.81
CA GLU A 77 38.45 -33.54 14.42
C GLU A 77 37.19 -33.73 13.58
N GLN A 78 36.12 -34.28 14.15
CA GLN A 78 34.84 -34.44 13.46
C GLN A 78 34.21 -33.08 13.11
N ALA A 79 34.30 -32.09 14.01
CA ALA A 79 33.84 -30.73 13.74
C ALA A 79 34.71 -30.06 12.66
N ARG A 80 36.03 -30.27 12.69
CA ARG A 80 36.97 -29.77 11.68
C ARG A 80 36.72 -30.38 10.30
N ALA A 81 36.42 -31.67 10.23
CA ALA A 81 36.14 -32.39 8.99
C ALA A 81 34.85 -31.90 8.30
N LEU A 82 33.99 -31.17 9.00
CA LEU A 82 32.77 -30.57 8.47
C LEU A 82 32.98 -29.14 7.93
N ARG A 83 34.17 -28.54 8.03
CA ARG A 83 34.45 -27.20 7.47
C ARG A 83 34.11 -27.14 5.98
N GLY A 84 33.42 -26.08 5.56
CA GLY A 84 33.00 -25.86 4.17
C GLY A 84 31.92 -26.81 3.67
N LYS A 85 31.36 -27.67 4.53
CA LYS A 85 30.36 -28.67 4.15
C LYS A 85 28.94 -28.25 4.54
N LYS A 86 27.94 -28.78 3.81
CA LYS A 86 26.53 -28.69 4.20
C LYS A 86 26.12 -29.96 4.93
N ILE A 87 25.45 -29.77 6.06
CA ILE A 87 24.93 -30.85 6.90
C ILE A 87 23.44 -30.66 7.14
N ARG A 88 22.73 -31.76 7.34
CA ARG A 88 21.35 -31.81 7.78
C ARG A 88 21.28 -32.45 9.15
N PHE A 89 20.61 -31.79 10.08
CA PHE A 89 20.18 -32.35 11.35
C PHE A 89 18.76 -32.87 11.19
N GLU A 90 18.50 -34.12 11.54
CA GLU A 90 17.16 -34.70 11.59
C GLU A 90 16.90 -35.29 12.97
N ALA A 91 15.71 -35.09 13.52
CA ALA A 91 15.27 -35.74 14.75
C ALA A 91 13.77 -36.04 14.66
N GLN A 92 13.27 -36.86 15.58
CA GLN A 92 11.83 -36.93 15.85
C GLN A 92 11.53 -36.20 17.16
N ILE A 93 10.43 -35.46 17.21
CA ILE A 93 9.97 -34.78 18.42
C ILE A 93 8.52 -35.10 18.72
N GLN A 94 8.16 -35.10 20.00
CA GLN A 94 6.78 -35.28 20.45
C GLN A 94 6.52 -34.40 21.66
N ARG A 95 5.50 -33.54 21.59
CA ARG A 95 5.02 -32.83 22.77
C ARG A 95 4.18 -33.77 23.63
N ARG A 96 4.59 -34.01 24.87
CA ARG A 96 3.83 -34.84 25.83
C ARG A 96 2.80 -34.00 26.57
N GLU A 97 3.21 -32.85 27.08
CA GLU A 97 2.39 -31.96 27.91
C GLU A 97 2.72 -30.48 27.64
N GLY A 98 1.78 -29.58 27.99
CA GLY A 98 1.96 -28.14 27.89
C GLY A 98 1.71 -27.50 26.52
N LYS A 99 2.07 -26.22 26.39
CA LYS A 99 1.86 -25.36 25.21
C LYS A 99 3.11 -24.61 24.75
N ALA A 100 4.21 -24.66 25.52
CA ALA A 100 5.43 -23.96 25.17
C ALA A 100 6.03 -24.51 23.86
N PRO A 101 6.47 -23.64 22.94
CA PRO A 101 7.11 -24.07 21.70
C PRO A 101 8.52 -24.61 21.96
N LEU A 102 8.87 -25.71 21.29
CA LEU A 102 10.25 -26.18 21.21
C LEU A 102 11.02 -25.36 20.17
N ARG A 103 12.23 -24.92 20.53
CA ARG A 103 13.11 -24.12 19.67
C ARG A 103 14.40 -24.87 19.48
N GLY A 104 14.92 -24.93 18.25
CA GLY A 104 16.25 -25.43 17.97
C GLY A 104 17.20 -24.26 17.68
N SER A 105 18.42 -24.31 18.20
CA SER A 105 19.48 -23.35 17.86
C SER A 105 20.73 -24.11 17.47
N PHE A 106 21.55 -23.49 16.64
CA PHE A 106 22.78 -24.09 16.13
C PHE A 106 23.94 -23.15 16.39
N ARG A 107 25.06 -23.67 16.85
CA ARG A 107 26.23 -22.88 17.23
C ARG A 107 27.49 -23.59 16.78
N ILE A 108 28.48 -22.78 16.44
CA ILE A 108 29.84 -23.22 16.14
C ILE A 108 30.75 -22.41 17.04
N SER A 109 31.65 -23.08 17.78
CA SER A 109 32.61 -22.43 18.67
C SER A 109 34.02 -22.94 18.43
N GLY A 110 35.00 -22.09 18.74
CA GLY A 110 36.41 -22.43 18.67
C GLY A 110 37.01 -22.85 20.00
N ASN A 111 38.33 -22.98 20.03
CA ASN A 111 39.09 -23.31 21.25
C ASN A 111 38.77 -22.30 22.37
N GLY A 112 38.49 -22.82 23.58
CA GLY A 112 38.08 -22.00 24.73
C GLY A 112 36.61 -21.59 24.74
N ASN A 113 35.75 -22.18 23.89
CA ASN A 113 34.31 -21.94 23.84
C ASN A 113 33.90 -20.51 23.44
N LYS A 114 34.79 -19.76 22.78
CA LYS A 114 34.41 -18.52 22.08
C LYS A 114 33.51 -18.90 20.90
N ASN A 115 32.26 -18.45 20.93
CA ASN A 115 31.31 -18.69 19.86
C ASN A 115 31.86 -18.02 18.57
N MET A 116 31.95 -18.77 17.46
CA MET A 116 32.42 -18.29 16.16
C MET A 116 31.24 -17.98 15.23
N THR A 117 30.19 -18.80 15.25
CA THR A 117 28.90 -18.52 14.60
C THR A 117 27.72 -19.05 15.43
N SER A 118 26.54 -18.48 15.28
CA SER A 118 25.30 -18.91 15.94
C SER A 118 24.08 -18.70 15.04
N LYS A 119 23.34 -19.73 14.65
CA LYS A 119 22.01 -19.54 14.06
C LYS A 119 21.00 -19.52 15.21
N ASN A 120 20.49 -18.34 15.54
CA ASN A 120 19.64 -18.13 16.72
C ASN A 120 18.18 -18.49 16.42
N ALA A 121 17.82 -19.71 16.77
CA ALA A 121 16.45 -20.21 16.92
C ALA A 121 15.66 -20.42 15.61
N PHE A 122 15.43 -21.68 15.26
CA PHE A 122 14.30 -22.12 14.42
C PHE A 122 13.20 -22.67 15.33
N LEU A 123 11.94 -22.30 15.06
CA LEU A 123 10.80 -22.89 15.75
C LEU A 123 10.53 -24.29 15.21
N LEU A 124 10.49 -25.27 16.11
CA LEU A 124 10.03 -26.62 15.85
C LEU A 124 8.62 -26.72 16.42
N SER A 125 7.62 -26.42 15.59
CA SER A 125 6.23 -26.40 16.04
C SER A 125 5.52 -27.67 15.54
N PRO A 126 5.09 -28.58 16.43
CA PRO A 126 4.20 -29.66 16.09
C PRO A 126 2.78 -29.13 15.91
N ALA A 127 2.01 -29.86 15.10
CA ALA A 127 0.62 -29.56 14.86
C ALA A 127 -0.28 -30.09 16.00
N GLU A 128 0.12 -31.14 16.75
CA GLU A 128 -0.74 -31.86 17.70
C GLU A 128 0.02 -32.45 18.91
N ASN A 129 -0.62 -32.54 20.09
CA ASN A 129 -0.06 -33.19 21.28
C ASN A 129 0.03 -34.72 21.11
N LYS A 130 1.03 -35.35 21.73
CA LYS A 130 1.26 -36.82 21.77
C LYS A 130 1.52 -37.49 20.41
N LYS A 131 1.89 -36.74 19.38
CA LYS A 131 2.30 -37.26 18.07
C LYS A 131 3.79 -37.07 17.82
N TRP A 132 4.47 -38.10 17.31
CA TRP A 132 5.85 -37.98 16.83
C TRP A 132 5.85 -37.28 15.47
N GLU A 133 6.72 -36.30 15.32
CA GLU A 133 6.93 -35.58 14.06
C GLU A 133 8.41 -35.53 13.71
N LYS A 134 8.73 -35.77 12.44
CA LYS A 134 10.08 -35.59 11.94
C LYS A 134 10.38 -34.11 11.78
N VAL A 135 11.50 -33.69 12.35
CA VAL A 135 12.05 -32.35 12.17
C VAL A 135 13.40 -32.45 11.49
N SER A 136 13.64 -31.54 10.54
CA SER A 136 14.92 -31.45 9.86
C SER A 136 15.35 -30.00 9.72
N ALA A 137 16.64 -29.74 9.84
CA ALA A 137 17.22 -28.43 9.62
C ALA A 137 18.58 -28.56 8.91
N ASP A 138 18.80 -27.74 7.89
CA ASP A 138 20.02 -27.74 7.10
C ASP A 138 20.93 -26.59 7.54
N PHE A 139 22.24 -26.86 7.57
CA PHE A 139 23.28 -25.95 8.03
C PHE A 139 24.47 -26.00 7.09
N ALA A 140 24.95 -24.85 6.66
CA ALA A 140 26.25 -24.71 6.04
C ALA A 140 27.28 -24.47 7.14
N ILE A 141 28.30 -25.33 7.21
CA ILE A 141 29.43 -25.13 8.11
C ILE A 141 30.43 -24.21 7.40
N PRO A 142 30.72 -23.04 7.97
CA PRO A 142 31.62 -22.09 7.35
C PRO A 142 33.03 -22.67 7.27
N GLU A 143 33.76 -22.27 6.24
CA GLU A 143 35.17 -22.60 6.06
C GLU A 143 36.03 -21.66 6.93
N LEU A 144 35.93 -21.83 8.26
CA LEU A 144 36.69 -21.05 9.24
C LEU A 144 37.74 -21.92 9.93
N ASP A 145 38.95 -21.38 10.01
CA ASP A 145 39.99 -21.93 10.88
C ASP A 145 39.64 -21.73 12.34
N GLY A 146 39.88 -22.77 13.15
CA GLY A 146 39.60 -22.76 14.59
C GLY A 146 38.23 -23.31 14.99
N ILE A 147 37.40 -23.82 14.07
CA ILE A 147 36.20 -24.60 14.45
C ILE A 147 36.65 -25.83 15.24
N GLU A 148 36.18 -25.93 16.47
CA GLU A 148 36.47 -27.02 17.40
C GLU A 148 35.20 -27.69 17.93
N ASN A 149 34.08 -26.98 17.94
CA ASN A 149 32.81 -27.51 18.43
C ASN A 149 31.67 -27.03 17.53
N ILE A 150 30.76 -27.93 17.21
CA ILE A 150 29.47 -27.65 16.58
C ILE A 150 28.40 -28.16 17.53
N ASN A 151 27.39 -27.36 17.87
CA ASN A 151 26.33 -27.81 18.75
C ASN A 151 24.94 -27.38 18.34
N PHE A 152 24.00 -28.32 18.46
CA PHE A 152 22.57 -28.15 18.23
C PHE A 152 21.89 -28.13 19.59
N LEU A 153 21.26 -27.02 19.96
CA LEU A 153 20.60 -26.86 21.24
C LEU A 153 19.09 -26.80 21.03
N LEU A 154 18.37 -27.77 21.60
CA LEU A 154 16.92 -27.73 21.70
C LEU A 154 16.52 -27.10 23.03
N SER A 155 15.62 -26.13 23.02
CA SER A 155 15.23 -25.39 24.20
C SER A 155 13.75 -25.02 24.22
N MET A 156 13.19 -24.84 25.41
CA MET A 156 11.86 -24.29 25.61
C MET A 156 11.87 -23.24 26.72
N TYR A 157 11.00 -22.24 26.58
CA TYR A 157 10.75 -21.23 27.59
C TYR A 157 9.39 -21.52 28.22
N PRO A 158 9.34 -22.09 29.43
CA PRO A 158 8.07 -22.35 30.12
C PRO A 158 7.32 -21.04 30.32
N ARG A 159 6.01 -21.03 30.09
CA ARG A 159 5.17 -19.83 30.33
C ARG A 159 4.40 -19.99 31.63
N GLY A 160 4.96 -19.49 32.72
CA GLY A 160 4.30 -19.52 34.04
C GLY A 160 4.53 -20.86 34.77
N VAL A 161 3.51 -21.36 35.46
CA VAL A 161 3.52 -22.59 36.28
C VAL A 161 3.05 -23.85 35.53
N GLU A 162 2.81 -23.76 34.22
CA GLU A 162 2.45 -24.94 33.42
C GLU A 162 3.63 -25.92 33.30
N GLU A 163 3.37 -27.21 33.51
CA GLU A 163 4.32 -28.29 33.21
C GLU A 163 4.37 -28.52 31.69
N ASP A 164 5.51 -28.18 31.08
CA ASP A 164 5.78 -28.36 29.65
C ASP A 164 6.75 -29.53 29.50
N CYS A 165 6.36 -30.55 28.73
CA CYS A 165 7.18 -31.74 28.53
C CYS A 165 7.29 -32.11 27.05
N TRP A 166 8.53 -32.31 26.59
CA TRP A 166 8.85 -32.77 25.25
C TRP A 166 9.72 -34.01 25.27
N LEU A 167 9.48 -34.91 24.31
CA LEU A 167 10.39 -35.99 23.96
C LEU A 167 11.11 -35.67 22.65
N VAL A 168 12.40 -35.95 22.62
CA VAL A 168 13.26 -35.80 21.46
C VAL A 168 13.99 -37.12 21.24
N ASP A 169 13.88 -37.68 20.03
CA ASP A 169 14.62 -38.87 19.61
C ASP A 169 16.07 -38.51 19.23
N ASP A 170 16.94 -39.51 19.09
CA ASP A 170 18.36 -39.27 18.79
C ASP A 170 18.52 -38.57 17.42
N PRO A 171 19.18 -37.40 17.39
CA PRO A 171 19.33 -36.69 16.14
C PRO A 171 20.39 -37.32 15.25
N VAL A 172 20.08 -37.39 13.95
CA VAL A 172 20.99 -37.84 12.90
C VAL A 172 21.57 -36.63 12.19
N ILE A 173 22.88 -36.65 11.95
CA ILE A 173 23.56 -35.66 11.12
C ILE A 173 24.02 -36.32 9.83
N SER A 174 23.56 -35.81 8.70
CA SER A 174 23.94 -36.30 7.38
C SER A 174 24.56 -35.20 6.53
N MET A 175 25.58 -35.56 5.77
CA MET A 175 26.09 -34.74 4.67
C MET A 175 25.02 -34.62 3.58
N ILE A 176 24.85 -33.42 3.00
CA ILE A 176 23.92 -33.21 1.89
C ILE A 176 24.69 -32.66 0.67
N GLU A 177 24.42 -33.23 -0.50
CA GLU A 177 24.88 -32.69 -1.79
C GLU A 177 24.13 -31.39 -2.13
N ASP A 178 24.68 -30.58 -3.04
CA ASP A 178 24.04 -29.37 -3.56
C ASP A 178 22.70 -29.69 -4.24
N ASN A 179 21.65 -29.82 -3.44
CA ASN A 179 20.29 -29.98 -3.92
C ASN A 179 19.56 -28.64 -3.74
N PRO A 180 19.09 -28.02 -4.83
CA PRO A 180 18.20 -26.88 -4.73
C PRO A 180 16.84 -27.40 -4.24
N VAL A 181 16.27 -26.71 -3.25
CA VAL A 181 14.91 -26.88 -2.67
C VAL A 181 14.87 -27.65 -1.34
N ALA A 182 14.90 -26.88 -0.24
CA ALA A 182 13.80 -26.81 0.72
C ALA A 182 13.85 -25.48 1.49
N GLU A 183 12.87 -24.63 1.20
CA GLU A 183 12.56 -23.38 1.88
C GLU A 183 12.26 -23.61 3.37
N LYS A 184 13.11 -23.10 4.27
CA LYS A 184 12.76 -22.61 5.63
C LYS A 184 14.00 -22.09 6.38
N TRP A 185 14.75 -21.17 5.77
CA TRP A 185 15.81 -20.45 6.48
C TRP A 185 15.19 -19.33 7.34
N GLN A 186 14.92 -19.59 8.63
CA GLN A 186 14.35 -18.58 9.53
C GLN A 186 15.40 -17.57 10.05
N LYS A 187 15.15 -16.31 9.67
CA LYS A 187 15.15 -15.00 10.37
C LYS A 187 16.31 -14.50 11.25
N ASN A 188 17.18 -15.31 11.81
CA ASN A 188 18.24 -14.78 12.69
C ASN A 188 19.61 -15.32 12.32
N ILE A 189 20.38 -14.46 11.64
CA ILE A 189 21.83 -14.59 11.60
C ILE A 189 22.29 -14.22 13.00
N GLY A 190 22.96 -15.12 13.70
CA GLY A 190 23.74 -14.77 14.88
C GLY A 190 25.20 -14.91 14.51
N ILE A 191 25.86 -13.82 14.16
CA ILE A 191 27.32 -13.83 14.16
C ILE A 191 27.71 -13.76 15.63
N ALA A 192 28.48 -14.72 16.09
CA ALA A 192 28.84 -14.79 17.49
C ALA A 192 29.85 -13.68 17.86
N ALA A 193 29.73 -13.22 19.10
CA ALA A 193 30.48 -12.17 19.80
C ALA A 193 31.79 -11.71 19.13
N PHE A 194 31.74 -10.53 18.50
CA PHE A 194 32.94 -9.77 18.16
C PHE A 194 33.66 -9.39 19.46
N ASP A 195 34.95 -9.69 19.57
CA ASP A 195 35.77 -9.32 20.73
C ASP A 195 35.52 -7.84 21.07
N SER A 196 34.88 -7.58 22.21
CA SER A 196 34.42 -6.26 22.64
C SER A 196 35.55 -5.40 23.23
N ALA A 197 36.81 -5.63 22.83
CA ALA A 197 37.98 -5.04 23.48
C ALA A 197 39.05 -4.52 22.49
N GLY A 198 38.65 -4.14 21.27
CA GLY A 198 39.57 -3.57 20.26
C GLY A 198 39.50 -2.05 20.14
N THR A 199 40.64 -1.42 19.83
CA THR A 199 40.73 -0.02 19.38
C THR A 199 39.70 0.27 18.26
N PRO A 200 39.03 1.44 18.26
CA PRO A 200 38.11 1.81 17.19
C PRO A 200 38.77 1.71 15.80
N LEU A 201 38.09 1.05 14.87
CA LEU A 201 38.53 0.95 13.47
C LEU A 201 38.30 2.29 12.78
N VAL A 202 39.34 2.82 12.14
CA VAL A 202 39.22 4.00 11.29
C VAL A 202 38.99 3.53 9.85
N LEU A 203 37.91 3.98 9.23
CA LEU A 203 37.63 3.67 7.82
C LEU A 203 38.06 4.80 6.87
N ALA A 204 37.98 6.05 7.32
CA ALA A 204 38.34 7.21 6.54
C ALA A 204 38.80 8.33 7.48
N GLY A 205 39.86 9.07 7.10
CA GLY A 205 40.43 10.18 7.86
C GLY A 205 41.70 9.80 8.62
N ASN A 206 42.45 10.81 9.09
CA ASN A 206 43.78 10.64 9.72
C ASN A 206 44.79 9.84 8.86
N GLY A 207 44.77 10.04 7.54
CA GLY A 207 45.64 9.31 6.60
C GLY A 207 45.20 7.88 6.30
N VAL A 208 44.14 7.38 6.94
CA VAL A 208 43.56 6.06 6.68
C VAL A 208 42.48 6.15 5.60
N LYS A 209 42.53 5.23 4.63
CA LYS A 209 41.49 5.00 3.62
C LYS A 209 41.23 3.51 3.52
N ALA A 210 40.08 3.07 4.02
CA ALA A 210 39.64 1.69 3.89
C ALA A 210 39.37 1.35 2.43
N LYS A 211 39.63 0.10 2.05
CA LYS A 211 39.17 -0.44 0.76
C LYS A 211 37.69 -0.82 0.86
N VAL A 212 36.93 -0.62 -0.21
CA VAL A 212 35.59 -1.19 -0.37
C VAL A 212 35.72 -2.43 -1.24
N VAL A 213 35.59 -3.61 -0.64
CA VAL A 213 35.82 -4.89 -1.30
C VAL A 213 34.50 -5.49 -1.76
N VAL A 214 34.37 -5.77 -3.05
CA VAL A 214 33.26 -6.55 -3.62
C VAL A 214 33.74 -7.94 -4.06
N GLY A 215 32.82 -8.88 -4.27
CA GLY A 215 33.18 -10.20 -4.78
C GLY A 215 33.74 -10.15 -6.21
N LEU A 216 34.57 -11.12 -6.59
CA LEU A 216 35.12 -11.22 -7.95
C LEU A 216 34.01 -11.24 -9.03
N LYS A 217 32.88 -11.86 -8.72
CA LYS A 217 31.65 -11.88 -9.53
C LYS A 217 30.52 -11.11 -8.86
N ALA A 218 30.82 -9.93 -8.30
CA ALA A 218 29.81 -9.08 -7.66
C ALA A 218 28.62 -8.87 -8.60
N ASN A 219 27.39 -8.95 -8.10
CA ASN A 219 26.20 -8.64 -8.87
C ASN A 219 25.97 -7.13 -8.95
N ALA A 220 24.94 -6.69 -9.68
CA ALA A 220 24.64 -5.27 -9.84
C ALA A 220 24.28 -4.59 -8.50
N VAL A 221 23.62 -5.31 -7.57
CA VAL A 221 23.22 -4.77 -6.26
C VAL A 221 24.44 -4.45 -5.40
N ALA A 222 25.40 -5.38 -5.29
CA ALA A 222 26.64 -5.18 -4.54
C ALA A 222 27.49 -4.04 -5.11
N ARG A 223 27.60 -3.93 -6.45
CA ARG A 223 28.31 -2.81 -7.10
C ARG A 223 27.64 -1.47 -6.82
N PHE A 224 26.31 -1.42 -6.92
CA PHE A 224 25.56 -0.20 -6.63
C PHE A 224 25.68 0.21 -5.16
N ALA A 225 25.59 -0.75 -4.24
CA ALA A 225 25.78 -0.54 -2.80
C ALA A 225 27.19 -0.03 -2.46
N ALA A 226 28.22 -0.61 -3.05
CA ALA A 226 29.61 -0.15 -2.90
C ALA A 226 29.77 1.30 -3.37
N LYS A 227 29.15 1.64 -4.52
CA LYS A 227 29.16 3.02 -5.03
C LYS A 227 28.48 3.99 -4.07
N GLU A 228 27.30 3.66 -3.56
CA GLU A 228 26.60 4.51 -2.58
C GLU A 228 27.46 4.71 -1.31
N ILE A 229 28.17 3.68 -0.84
CA ILE A 229 29.10 3.81 0.30
C ILE A 229 30.22 4.81 -0.01
N VAL A 230 30.91 4.64 -1.14
CA VAL A 230 32.01 5.52 -1.56
C VAL A 230 31.54 6.96 -1.71
N ASP A 231 30.45 7.19 -2.44
CA ASP A 231 29.92 8.53 -2.71
C ASP A 231 29.60 9.28 -1.40
N HIS A 232 28.96 8.61 -0.43
CA HIS A 232 28.55 9.26 0.82
C HIS A 232 29.71 9.42 1.81
N ILE A 233 30.66 8.49 1.86
CA ILE A 233 31.88 8.65 2.66
C ILE A 233 32.72 9.80 2.11
N GLN A 234 32.86 9.92 0.79
CA GLN A 234 33.53 11.06 0.16
C GLN A 234 32.81 12.37 0.49
N ALA A 235 31.48 12.41 0.41
CA ALA A 235 30.72 13.60 0.77
C ALA A 235 30.92 13.99 2.26
N ALA A 236 31.00 13.00 3.16
CA ALA A 236 31.20 13.22 4.59
C ALA A 236 32.62 13.69 4.93
N THR A 237 33.64 13.07 4.34
CA THR A 237 35.04 13.17 4.77
C THR A 237 35.97 13.90 3.80
N GLY A 238 35.59 13.99 2.52
CA GLY A 238 36.46 14.41 1.43
C GLY A 238 37.34 13.29 0.85
N GLU A 239 37.41 12.13 1.51
CA GLU A 239 38.25 11.01 1.09
C GLU A 239 37.50 10.07 0.13
N VAL A 240 38.14 9.73 -0.98
CA VAL A 240 37.65 8.71 -1.91
C VAL A 240 38.21 7.37 -1.47
N LEU A 241 37.32 6.42 -1.16
CA LEU A 241 37.69 5.03 -0.91
C LEU A 241 37.78 4.26 -2.23
N GLU A 242 38.79 3.40 -2.34
CA GLU A 242 39.01 2.57 -3.52
C GLU A 242 38.09 1.34 -3.49
N ILE A 243 37.41 1.04 -4.60
CA ILE A 243 36.66 -0.22 -4.77
C ILE A 243 37.59 -1.28 -5.34
N THR A 244 37.76 -2.41 -4.66
CA THR A 244 38.58 -3.55 -5.08
C THR A 244 37.78 -4.86 -5.08
N THR A 245 38.36 -5.94 -5.60
CA THR A 245 37.69 -7.26 -5.68
C THR A 245 38.40 -8.32 -4.85
N ASP A 246 37.71 -8.96 -3.91
CA ASP A 246 38.15 -10.12 -3.10
C ASP A 246 39.62 -10.05 -2.59
N ASP A 247 40.15 -8.84 -2.40
CA ASP A 247 41.48 -8.56 -1.86
C ASP A 247 41.40 -8.63 -0.33
N THR A 248 42.17 -9.54 0.26
CA THR A 248 42.32 -9.69 1.71
C THR A 248 43.53 -8.92 2.24
N GLY A 249 44.00 -7.90 1.51
CA GLY A 249 45.16 -7.11 1.87
C GLY A 249 45.14 -6.63 3.32
N ASN A 250 46.33 -6.41 3.89
CA ASN A 250 46.48 -5.95 5.25
C ASN A 250 45.91 -4.53 5.40
N GLY A 251 44.86 -4.36 6.21
CA GLY A 251 44.33 -3.03 6.56
C GLY A 251 42.81 -2.99 6.78
N PRO A 252 42.25 -1.78 6.96
CA PRO A 252 40.81 -1.56 7.08
C PRO A 252 40.07 -1.85 5.77
N ALA A 253 38.97 -2.61 5.82
CA ALA A 253 38.19 -2.95 4.62
C ALA A 253 36.67 -2.98 4.90
N ILE A 254 35.87 -2.65 3.88
CA ILE A 254 34.40 -2.75 3.89
C ILE A 254 34.01 -3.78 2.81
N HIS A 255 33.62 -4.98 3.22
CA HIS A 255 33.21 -6.08 2.35
C HIS A 255 31.72 -6.00 2.03
N VAL A 256 31.36 -5.87 0.76
CA VAL A 256 29.99 -5.63 0.29
C VAL A 256 29.49 -6.78 -0.58
N GLY A 257 28.39 -7.41 -0.18
CA GLY A 257 27.72 -8.51 -0.90
C GLY A 257 28.48 -9.84 -0.78
N ASN A 258 28.51 -10.62 -1.87
CA ASN A 258 29.10 -11.96 -1.91
C ASN A 258 30.64 -11.95 -2.06
N THR A 259 31.36 -11.62 -1.00
CA THR A 259 32.85 -11.65 -0.90
C THR A 259 33.33 -12.94 -0.23
N LYS A 260 34.63 -13.26 -0.35
CA LYS A 260 35.25 -14.37 0.40
C LYS A 260 34.98 -14.29 1.91
N LEU A 261 35.10 -13.10 2.49
CA LEU A 261 34.89 -12.88 3.92
C LEU A 261 33.42 -13.07 4.32
N THR A 262 32.49 -12.49 3.58
CA THR A 262 31.06 -12.64 3.89
C THR A 262 30.59 -14.10 3.76
N ARG A 263 31.13 -14.86 2.79
CA ARG A 263 30.92 -16.32 2.70
C ARG A 263 31.48 -17.09 3.89
N SER A 264 32.69 -16.76 4.35
CA SER A 264 33.28 -17.46 5.50
C SER A 264 32.51 -17.22 6.81
N TYR A 265 31.71 -16.16 6.89
CA TYR A 265 30.80 -15.92 8.01
C TYR A 265 29.35 -16.36 7.76
N GLY A 266 29.05 -17.02 6.65
CA GLY A 266 27.72 -17.53 6.32
C GLY A 266 26.68 -16.43 6.01
N ILE A 267 27.13 -15.25 5.62
CA ILE A 267 26.28 -14.10 5.24
C ILE A 267 26.33 -13.84 3.73
N ASP A 268 26.24 -14.92 2.97
CA ASP A 268 26.13 -14.92 1.51
C ASP A 268 24.72 -14.45 1.07
N PRO A 269 24.59 -13.42 0.22
CA PRO A 269 23.30 -12.96 -0.30
C PRO A 269 22.39 -14.07 -0.83
N GLU A 270 22.93 -15.10 -1.48
CA GLU A 270 22.15 -16.20 -2.05
C GLU A 270 21.57 -17.14 -0.99
N GLN A 271 22.18 -17.17 0.21
CA GLN A 271 21.77 -18.02 1.32
C GLN A 271 20.89 -17.27 2.34
N MET A 272 20.76 -15.96 2.19
CA MET A 272 19.99 -15.10 3.07
C MET A 272 18.54 -14.98 2.60
N ALA A 273 17.61 -14.93 3.56
CA ALA A 273 16.21 -14.68 3.23
C ALA A 273 16.07 -13.29 2.57
N PRO A 274 15.15 -13.12 1.60
CA PRO A 274 14.91 -11.86 0.91
C PRO A 274 14.76 -10.66 1.87
N GLU A 275 15.49 -9.58 1.62
CA GLU A 275 15.55 -8.34 2.42
C GLU A 275 16.07 -8.49 3.85
N ASN A 276 16.51 -9.68 4.28
CA ASN A 276 17.33 -9.77 5.46
C ASN A 276 18.67 -9.11 5.18
N TRP A 277 19.22 -8.41 6.16
CA TRP A 277 20.47 -7.68 6.01
C TRP A 277 21.32 -7.79 7.27
N VAL A 278 22.64 -7.66 7.09
CA VAL A 278 23.64 -7.68 8.17
C VAL A 278 24.69 -6.62 7.93
N ILE A 279 25.09 -5.96 9.01
CA ILE A 279 26.28 -5.13 9.11
C ILE A 279 27.09 -5.63 10.31
N ALA A 280 28.35 -5.97 10.11
CA ALA A 280 29.15 -6.58 11.15
C ALA A 280 30.62 -6.18 11.04
N ARG A 281 31.24 -5.72 12.12
CA ARG A 281 32.69 -5.49 12.17
C ARG A 281 33.42 -6.75 12.65
N VAL A 282 34.31 -7.30 11.83
CA VAL A 282 35.24 -8.40 12.19
C VAL A 282 36.67 -7.85 12.15
N GLY A 283 37.29 -7.62 13.31
CA GLY A 283 38.67 -7.12 13.36
C GLY A 283 38.83 -5.76 12.65
N SER A 284 39.60 -5.75 11.56
CA SER A 284 39.77 -4.57 10.68
C SER A 284 38.80 -4.53 9.48
N ALA A 285 37.88 -5.48 9.37
CA ALA A 285 36.88 -5.53 8.31
C ALA A 285 35.48 -5.14 8.82
N VAL A 286 34.66 -4.58 7.92
CA VAL A 286 33.22 -4.43 8.08
C VAL A 286 32.54 -5.20 6.96
N MET A 287 31.64 -6.11 7.30
CA MET A 287 30.83 -6.87 6.36
C MET A 287 29.45 -6.23 6.23
N ILE A 288 29.00 -6.07 4.99
CA ILE A 288 27.69 -5.52 4.60
C ILE A 288 27.09 -6.47 3.57
N SER A 289 26.05 -7.20 3.94
CA SER A 289 25.45 -8.21 3.06
C SER A 289 23.96 -8.38 3.34
N GLY A 290 23.20 -8.81 2.33
CA GLY A 290 21.78 -9.07 2.50
C GLY A 290 21.15 -9.94 1.41
N GLY A 291 20.05 -10.60 1.74
CA GLY A 291 19.29 -11.43 0.82
C GLY A 291 18.63 -10.60 -0.27
N GLU A 292 18.94 -10.90 -1.52
CA GLU A 292 18.53 -10.13 -2.68
C GLU A 292 18.09 -11.03 -3.83
N LYS A 293 17.48 -10.44 -4.86
CA LYS A 293 17.06 -11.19 -6.05
C LYS A 293 18.34 -11.63 -6.79
N PRO A 294 18.54 -12.94 -7.03
CA PRO A 294 19.64 -13.41 -7.88
C PRO A 294 19.57 -12.74 -9.25
N ASP A 295 20.73 -12.36 -9.78
CA ASP A 295 20.88 -11.76 -11.11
C ASP A 295 20.02 -10.52 -11.37
N ALA A 296 19.70 -9.74 -10.33
CA ALA A 296 19.00 -8.47 -10.48
C ALA A 296 19.75 -7.54 -11.45
N ALA A 297 19.08 -7.08 -12.50
CA ALA A 297 19.65 -6.13 -13.44
C ALA A 297 19.71 -4.73 -12.82
N GLU A 298 20.68 -3.91 -13.26
CA GLU A 298 20.82 -2.53 -12.78
C GLU A 298 19.55 -1.69 -13.05
N SER A 299 18.88 -1.93 -14.17
CA SER A 299 17.60 -1.31 -14.51
C SER A 299 16.47 -1.66 -13.53
N GLU A 300 16.56 -2.79 -12.83
CA GLU A 300 15.56 -3.20 -11.83
C GLU A 300 15.80 -2.53 -10.47
N ILE A 301 17.07 -2.22 -10.13
CA ILE A 301 17.45 -1.56 -8.87
C ILE A 301 16.70 -0.23 -8.72
N LEU A 302 16.73 0.61 -9.76
CA LEU A 302 16.07 1.93 -9.78
C LEU A 302 14.73 1.91 -10.52
N SER A 303 13.89 0.91 -10.25
CA SER A 303 12.56 0.75 -10.86
C SER A 303 11.42 0.72 -9.83
N ARG A 304 10.18 0.56 -10.31
CA ARG A 304 8.99 0.22 -9.48
C ARG A 304 8.96 -1.25 -9.04
N ALA A 305 9.87 -2.09 -9.55
CA ALA A 305 9.82 -3.52 -9.30
C ALA A 305 9.97 -3.82 -7.81
N ASN A 306 9.11 -4.70 -7.31
CA ASN A 306 9.12 -5.15 -5.92
C ASN A 306 10.08 -6.34 -5.76
N ILE A 307 11.38 -6.03 -5.79
CA ILE A 307 12.46 -7.01 -5.70
C ILE A 307 13.28 -6.83 -4.42
N PRO A 308 13.74 -7.93 -3.80
CA PRO A 308 14.58 -7.85 -2.61
C PRO A 308 15.97 -7.31 -2.97
N LEU A 309 16.44 -6.33 -2.19
CA LEU A 309 17.71 -5.61 -2.35
C LEU A 309 18.46 -5.54 -1.00
N GLY A 310 18.70 -6.70 -0.39
CA GLY A 310 19.24 -6.81 0.97
C GLY A 310 20.61 -6.14 1.14
N THR A 311 21.58 -6.37 0.24
CA THR A 311 22.91 -5.75 0.35
C THR A 311 22.85 -4.23 0.26
N LEU A 312 22.01 -3.70 -0.63
CA LEU A 312 21.79 -2.26 -0.75
C LEU A 312 21.14 -1.68 0.51
N SER A 313 20.17 -2.38 1.10
CA SER A 313 19.53 -1.96 2.35
C SER A 313 20.53 -1.95 3.50
N ALA A 314 21.42 -2.95 3.57
CA ALA A 314 22.52 -3.03 4.53
C ALA A 314 23.50 -1.85 4.38
N ALA A 315 23.84 -1.46 3.14
CA ALA A 315 24.70 -0.31 2.89
C ALA A 315 24.06 1.00 3.38
N TYR A 316 22.75 1.16 3.19
CA TYR A 316 22.05 2.32 3.72
C TYR A 316 21.96 2.33 5.25
N GLU A 317 21.73 1.17 5.88
CA GLU A 317 21.76 1.04 7.35
C GLU A 317 23.14 1.39 7.91
N PHE A 318 24.21 0.99 7.21
CA PHE A 318 25.58 1.35 7.57
C PHE A 318 25.81 2.85 7.47
N LEU A 319 25.43 3.48 6.36
CA LEU A 319 25.58 4.93 6.17
C LEU A 319 24.77 5.75 7.19
N GLU A 320 23.56 5.31 7.54
CA GLU A 320 22.73 5.97 8.55
C GLU A 320 23.31 5.89 9.97
N ARG A 321 23.88 4.73 10.34
CA ARG A 321 24.39 4.48 11.69
C ARG A 321 25.81 4.98 11.91
N VAL A 322 26.66 4.83 10.90
CA VAL A 322 28.10 5.12 11.00
C VAL A 322 28.43 6.53 10.51
N ALA A 323 27.84 6.95 9.38
CA ALA A 323 28.11 8.27 8.79
C ALA A 323 27.03 9.31 9.14
N GLY A 324 25.90 8.91 9.75
CA GLY A 324 24.80 9.80 10.10
C GLY A 324 24.02 10.33 8.89
N VAL A 325 24.16 9.68 7.73
CA VAL A 325 23.49 10.09 6.49
C VAL A 325 21.98 9.97 6.65
N ARG A 326 21.21 10.87 6.03
CA ARG A 326 19.74 10.81 5.96
C ARG A 326 19.26 11.27 4.59
N TRP A 327 18.18 10.66 4.09
CA TRP A 327 17.54 11.02 2.83
C TRP A 327 16.08 11.40 3.08
N TYR A 328 15.85 12.64 3.48
CA TYR A 328 14.53 13.10 3.90
C TYR A 328 13.61 13.44 2.72
N TRP A 329 14.16 14.03 1.66
CA TRP A 329 13.45 14.33 0.40
C TRP A 329 14.16 13.70 -0.81
N PRO A 330 13.48 13.61 -1.97
CA PRO A 330 14.16 13.28 -3.22
C PRO A 330 15.19 14.33 -3.64
N GLY A 331 16.20 13.88 -4.39
CA GLY A 331 17.25 14.73 -4.94
C GLY A 331 18.29 15.22 -3.94
N LYS A 332 19.17 16.13 -4.40
CA LYS A 332 20.30 16.63 -3.61
C LYS A 332 19.88 17.43 -2.38
N LEU A 333 18.84 18.26 -2.49
CA LEU A 333 18.34 19.06 -1.36
C LEU A 333 17.83 18.19 -0.22
N GLY A 334 17.30 17.01 -0.51
CA GLY A 334 16.80 16.06 0.46
C GLY A 334 17.84 15.22 1.19
N THR A 335 19.10 15.23 0.72
CA THR A 335 20.17 14.42 1.29
C THR A 335 20.94 15.22 2.35
N VAL A 336 21.08 14.64 3.54
CA VAL A 336 21.90 15.18 4.64
C VAL A 336 23.09 14.26 4.83
N VAL A 337 24.29 14.80 4.63
CA VAL A 337 25.56 14.12 4.91
C VAL A 337 26.33 14.95 5.94
N PRO A 338 26.33 14.56 7.22
CA PRO A 338 27.12 15.24 8.23
C PRO A 338 28.61 15.23 7.86
N ARG A 339 29.26 16.40 7.95
CA ARG A 339 30.72 16.47 7.76
C ARG A 339 31.43 15.78 8.92
N GLN A 340 32.34 14.88 8.60
CA GLN A 340 33.13 14.14 9.57
C GLN A 340 34.61 14.18 9.17
N LYS A 341 35.50 14.55 10.10
CA LYS A 341 36.96 14.47 9.87
C LYS A 341 37.47 13.03 9.84
N THR A 342 36.79 12.14 10.56
CA THR A 342 37.18 10.74 10.66
C THR A 342 35.95 9.87 10.89
N ILE A 343 35.82 8.77 10.15
CA ILE A 343 34.81 7.74 10.39
C ILE A 343 35.44 6.66 11.28
N ARG A 344 34.97 6.57 12.53
CA ARG A 344 35.42 5.60 13.53
C ARG A 344 34.31 4.60 13.86
N ILE A 345 34.65 3.32 13.87
CA ILE A 345 33.74 2.23 14.21
C ILE A 345 34.24 1.55 15.47
N GLY A 346 33.43 1.52 16.51
CA GLY A 346 33.64 0.72 17.71
C GLY A 346 33.21 -0.73 17.49
N HIS A 347 32.44 -1.28 18.42
CA HIS A 347 31.67 -2.49 18.16
C HIS A 347 30.52 -2.17 17.18
N LEU A 348 30.34 -3.02 16.16
CA LEU A 348 29.24 -2.88 15.19
C LEU A 348 28.72 -4.26 14.83
N TYR A 349 27.49 -4.54 15.22
CA TYR A 349 26.76 -5.71 14.79
C TYR A 349 25.27 -5.39 14.75
N GLU A 350 24.73 -5.35 13.55
CA GLU A 350 23.34 -5.01 13.30
C GLU A 350 22.79 -5.98 12.25
N THR A 351 21.55 -6.39 12.44
CA THR A 351 20.84 -7.27 11.53
C THR A 351 19.37 -6.91 11.57
N GLY A 352 18.68 -7.11 10.45
CA GLY A 352 17.26 -6.84 10.39
C GLY A 352 16.55 -7.53 9.24
N THR A 353 15.23 -7.43 9.32
CA THR A 353 14.27 -7.83 8.30
C THR A 353 13.18 -6.75 8.28
N PRO A 354 12.62 -6.41 7.11
CA PRO A 354 11.52 -5.46 7.07
C PRO A 354 10.30 -5.98 7.84
N SER A 355 9.56 -5.07 8.47
CA SER A 355 8.30 -5.35 9.16
C SER A 355 7.16 -5.69 8.21
N TYR A 356 7.23 -5.21 6.96
CA TYR A 356 6.28 -5.44 5.88
C TYR A 356 7.04 -5.92 4.63
N ASN A 357 6.57 -6.98 3.98
CA ASN A 357 7.23 -7.56 2.81
C ASN A 357 6.91 -6.85 1.48
N THR A 358 6.02 -5.85 1.51
CA THR A 358 5.67 -4.97 0.38
C THR A 358 5.39 -3.57 0.91
N ARG A 359 6.07 -2.58 0.35
CA ARG A 359 6.11 -1.17 0.80
C ARG A 359 6.09 -0.29 -0.45
N MET A 360 4.90 -0.11 -1.02
CA MET A 360 4.72 0.51 -2.33
C MET A 360 3.98 1.84 -2.24
N PHE A 361 4.13 2.66 -3.28
CA PHE A 361 3.41 3.91 -3.45
C PHE A 361 2.78 3.96 -4.84
N PHE A 362 1.54 4.41 -4.93
CA PHE A 362 0.88 4.74 -6.18
C PHE A 362 1.08 6.22 -6.48
N TYR A 363 1.10 6.60 -7.77
CA TYR A 363 1.53 7.92 -8.25
C TYR A 363 2.96 8.34 -7.85
N ASP A 364 3.86 7.40 -7.55
CA ASP A 364 5.18 7.64 -6.94
C ASP A 364 6.25 8.43 -7.78
N THR A 365 5.87 9.08 -8.88
CA THR A 365 6.73 10.00 -9.64
C THR A 365 6.35 11.43 -9.30
N SER A 366 7.29 12.35 -9.09
CA SER A 366 6.94 13.73 -8.76
C SER A 366 6.43 14.50 -9.99
N SER A 367 5.42 15.36 -9.83
CA SER A 367 5.04 16.34 -10.85
C SER A 367 5.96 17.59 -10.83
N ASP A 368 6.86 17.69 -9.85
CA ASP A 368 7.85 18.77 -9.77
C ASP A 368 8.95 18.57 -10.83
N PRO A 369 9.09 19.50 -11.81
CA PRO A 369 10.05 19.34 -12.89
C PRO A 369 11.51 19.41 -12.43
N SER A 370 11.79 19.91 -11.22
CA SER A 370 13.14 19.94 -10.66
C SER A 370 13.61 18.57 -10.13
N ILE A 371 12.73 17.56 -10.10
CA ILE A 371 13.04 16.22 -9.60
C ILE A 371 12.86 15.21 -10.73
N SER A 372 13.96 14.59 -11.14
CA SER A 372 13.91 13.55 -12.16
C SER A 372 13.27 12.26 -11.63
N ASN A 373 12.67 11.46 -12.53
CA ASN A 373 12.18 10.12 -12.20
C ASN A 373 13.28 9.24 -11.58
N ARG A 374 14.53 9.39 -12.04
CA ARG A 374 15.66 8.65 -11.48
C ARG A 374 15.94 9.04 -10.03
N GLU A 375 15.88 10.33 -9.69
CA GLU A 375 16.04 10.81 -8.31
C GLU A 375 14.92 10.33 -7.39
N MET A 376 13.67 10.31 -7.89
CA MET A 376 12.54 9.72 -7.14
C MET A 376 12.79 8.23 -6.84
N ARG A 377 13.17 7.44 -7.85
CA ARG A 377 13.46 6.00 -7.69
C ARG A 377 14.59 5.76 -6.70
N LEU A 378 15.66 6.53 -6.82
CA LEU A 378 16.81 6.46 -5.91
C LEU A 378 16.41 6.81 -4.47
N TRP A 379 15.61 7.86 -4.28
CA TRP A 379 15.12 8.24 -2.96
C TRP A 379 14.26 7.15 -2.34
N PHE A 380 13.33 6.54 -3.10
CA PHE A 380 12.54 5.42 -2.61
C PHE A 380 13.40 4.24 -2.17
N ARG A 381 14.46 3.88 -2.91
CA ARG A 381 15.41 2.85 -2.47
C ARG A 381 16.16 3.24 -1.21
N ARG A 382 16.60 4.50 -1.11
CA ARG A 382 17.27 5.04 0.08
C ARG A 382 16.39 5.04 1.32
N ILE A 383 15.07 5.14 1.19
CA ILE A 383 14.13 4.98 2.32
C ILE A 383 13.54 3.57 2.41
N ARG A 384 14.13 2.58 1.70
CA ARG A 384 13.77 1.15 1.75
C ARG A 384 12.34 0.83 1.28
N SER A 385 11.79 1.66 0.40
CA SER A 385 10.58 1.31 -0.37
C SER A 385 10.88 0.19 -1.36
N GLY A 386 9.93 -0.72 -1.55
CA GLY A 386 10.11 -2.00 -2.24
C GLY A 386 9.57 -3.17 -1.42
N GLY A 387 10.17 -4.35 -1.59
CA GLY A 387 9.58 -5.59 -1.06
C GLY A 387 10.19 -6.86 -1.65
N SER A 388 9.82 -7.99 -1.04
CA SER A 388 10.54 -9.26 -1.12
C SER A 388 9.75 -10.39 -1.81
N VAL A 389 8.48 -10.16 -2.15
CA VAL A 389 7.55 -11.22 -2.57
C VAL A 389 7.05 -11.08 -4.01
N GLY A 390 7.60 -10.15 -4.80
CA GLY A 390 7.05 -9.80 -6.11
C GLY A 390 5.86 -8.84 -5.94
N ASP A 391 4.87 -8.89 -6.82
CA ASP A 391 3.74 -7.95 -6.78
C ASP A 391 2.46 -8.60 -6.23
N PRO A 392 2.14 -8.47 -4.93
CA PRO A 392 0.91 -8.99 -4.34
C PRO A 392 -0.27 -8.03 -4.40
N ILE A 393 -0.06 -6.77 -4.80
CA ILE A 393 -1.09 -5.73 -4.80
C ILE A 393 -2.00 -5.92 -6.02
N ALA A 394 -3.28 -6.14 -5.80
CA ALA A 394 -4.23 -6.39 -6.88
C ALA A 394 -4.63 -5.10 -7.61
N ASN A 395 -4.88 -5.20 -8.92
CA ASN A 395 -5.36 -4.13 -9.78
C ASN A 395 -6.16 -4.75 -10.96
N HIS A 396 -6.91 -3.93 -11.70
CA HIS A 396 -7.81 -4.37 -12.78
C HIS A 396 -7.07 -5.19 -13.85
N THR A 397 -7.60 -6.38 -14.16
CA THR A 397 -6.87 -7.42 -14.91
C THR A 397 -7.16 -7.43 -16.41
N PHE A 398 -8.43 -7.25 -16.79
CA PHE A 398 -8.95 -7.67 -18.09
C PHE A 398 -8.89 -6.58 -19.17
N MET A 399 -7.88 -5.72 -19.14
CA MET A 399 -7.84 -4.48 -19.90
C MET A 399 -7.71 -4.67 -21.42
N ASP A 400 -7.20 -5.82 -21.86
CA ASP A 400 -6.97 -6.24 -23.25
C ASP A 400 -8.08 -7.19 -23.79
N TRP A 401 -9.06 -7.55 -22.96
CA TRP A 401 -10.10 -8.48 -23.34
C TRP A 401 -11.04 -7.97 -24.44
N PRO A 402 -11.46 -6.69 -24.48
CA PRO A 402 -12.25 -6.15 -25.57
C PRO A 402 -11.64 -6.41 -26.95
N GLU A 403 -10.33 -6.21 -27.09
CA GLU A 403 -9.60 -6.43 -28.33
C GLU A 403 -9.52 -7.91 -28.69
N ARG A 404 -9.35 -8.79 -27.70
CA ARG A 404 -9.21 -10.24 -27.91
C ARG A 404 -10.54 -10.95 -28.18
N PHE A 405 -11.61 -10.52 -27.51
CA PHE A 405 -12.85 -11.29 -27.39
C PHE A 405 -14.09 -10.50 -27.76
N GLY A 406 -14.04 -9.17 -27.86
CA GLY A 406 -15.22 -8.32 -28.03
C GLY A 406 -16.04 -8.61 -29.29
N LYS A 407 -15.38 -9.06 -30.37
CA LYS A 407 -16.03 -9.40 -31.64
C LYS A 407 -16.59 -10.83 -31.67
N ASN A 408 -15.81 -11.80 -31.21
CA ASN A 408 -16.11 -13.22 -31.39
C ASN A 408 -16.78 -13.86 -30.16
N HIS A 409 -16.64 -13.23 -28.99
CA HIS A 409 -17.21 -13.66 -27.72
C HIS A 409 -17.87 -12.50 -26.97
N PRO A 410 -18.83 -11.77 -27.58
CA PRO A 410 -19.52 -10.66 -26.92
C PRO A 410 -20.25 -11.11 -25.63
N GLU A 411 -20.60 -12.39 -25.51
CA GLU A 411 -21.21 -12.99 -24.32
C GLU A 411 -20.29 -13.02 -23.08
N TYR A 412 -18.98 -12.83 -23.25
CA TYR A 412 -18.04 -12.70 -22.14
C TYR A 412 -18.19 -11.39 -21.37
N PHE A 413 -18.79 -10.38 -22.00
CA PHE A 413 -18.91 -9.04 -21.44
C PHE A 413 -20.25 -8.84 -20.73
N ALA A 414 -20.28 -7.88 -19.81
CA ALA A 414 -21.47 -7.56 -19.03
C ALA A 414 -22.65 -7.20 -19.96
N LEU A 415 -23.82 -7.80 -19.70
CA LEU A 415 -25.09 -7.44 -20.33
C LEU A 415 -25.60 -6.14 -19.69
N LEU A 416 -25.90 -5.14 -20.52
CA LEU A 416 -26.42 -3.83 -20.12
C LEU A 416 -27.96 -3.80 -20.16
N SER A 417 -28.56 -2.73 -19.63
CA SER A 417 -30.02 -2.57 -19.54
C SER A 417 -30.72 -2.46 -20.88
N ASP A 418 -30.03 -1.94 -21.88
CA ASP A 418 -30.50 -1.82 -23.27
C ASP A 418 -30.39 -3.14 -24.05
N GLY A 419 -29.94 -4.22 -23.40
CA GLY A 419 -29.71 -5.53 -24.02
C GLY A 419 -28.37 -5.68 -24.73
N SER A 420 -27.54 -4.63 -24.80
CA SER A 420 -26.22 -4.67 -25.43
C SER A 420 -25.14 -5.28 -24.51
N ARG A 421 -23.96 -5.57 -25.08
CA ARG A 421 -22.79 -6.10 -24.37
C ARG A 421 -21.72 -5.03 -24.22
N LYS A 422 -21.18 -4.85 -23.02
CA LYS A 422 -20.10 -3.89 -22.74
C LYS A 422 -18.72 -4.40 -23.21
N ASN A 423 -18.58 -4.63 -24.50
CA ASN A 423 -17.39 -5.21 -25.14
C ASN A 423 -16.33 -4.16 -25.54
N TYR A 424 -16.19 -3.10 -24.75
CA TYR A 424 -15.24 -2.01 -24.95
C TYR A 424 -14.65 -1.56 -23.61
N ARG A 425 -13.47 -0.95 -23.67
CA ARG A 425 -12.81 -0.35 -22.51
C ARG A 425 -13.27 1.10 -22.32
N ASN A 426 -13.55 1.50 -21.08
CA ASN A 426 -13.80 2.90 -20.74
C ASN A 426 -12.88 3.36 -19.57
N ALA A 427 -13.13 4.56 -19.04
CA ALA A 427 -12.37 5.12 -17.91
C ALA A 427 -12.44 4.27 -16.63
N HIS A 428 -13.41 3.36 -16.53
CA HIS A 428 -13.64 2.45 -15.40
C HIS A 428 -13.18 1.01 -15.71
N GLY A 429 -12.43 0.81 -16.80
CA GLY A 429 -11.90 -0.50 -17.18
C GLY A 429 -12.88 -1.35 -17.98
N VAL A 430 -12.84 -2.66 -17.76
CA VAL A 430 -13.57 -3.68 -18.52
C VAL A 430 -14.46 -4.49 -17.57
N HIS A 431 -15.72 -4.71 -17.98
CA HIS A 431 -16.73 -5.39 -17.17
C HIS A 431 -17.23 -6.65 -17.86
N LEU A 432 -17.12 -7.76 -17.13
CA LEU A 432 -17.36 -9.10 -17.66
C LEU A 432 -18.64 -9.72 -17.10
N CYS A 433 -19.15 -10.71 -17.81
CA CYS A 433 -20.15 -11.64 -17.28
C CYS A 433 -19.44 -12.69 -16.42
N LEU A 434 -19.23 -12.39 -15.13
CA LEU A 434 -18.44 -13.22 -14.21
C LEU A 434 -19.01 -14.64 -13.99
N SER A 435 -20.29 -14.85 -14.31
CA SER A 435 -20.96 -16.17 -14.22
C SER A 435 -20.86 -17.00 -15.51
N HIS A 436 -20.27 -16.46 -16.58
CA HIS A 436 -20.16 -17.17 -17.84
C HIS A 436 -19.01 -18.20 -17.78
N PRO A 437 -19.24 -19.49 -18.09
CA PRO A 437 -18.22 -20.53 -17.95
C PRO A 437 -17.00 -20.28 -18.86
N GLY A 438 -17.22 -19.69 -20.04
CA GLY A 438 -16.12 -19.30 -20.94
C GLY A 438 -15.21 -18.21 -20.35
N VAL A 439 -15.74 -17.31 -19.52
CA VAL A 439 -14.95 -16.27 -18.84
C VAL A 439 -14.05 -16.90 -17.78
N VAL A 440 -14.59 -17.81 -16.95
CA VAL A 440 -13.80 -18.56 -15.97
C VAL A 440 -12.71 -19.37 -16.67
N ALA A 441 -13.08 -20.16 -17.69
CA ALA A 441 -12.14 -21.00 -18.41
C ALA A 441 -11.03 -20.18 -19.10
N GLN A 442 -11.35 -19.02 -19.67
CA GLN A 442 -10.35 -18.16 -20.30
C GLN A 442 -9.43 -17.49 -19.27
N ALA A 443 -9.97 -17.01 -18.14
CA ALA A 443 -9.18 -16.44 -17.06
C ALA A 443 -8.19 -17.45 -16.46
N VAL A 444 -8.62 -18.71 -16.31
CA VAL A 444 -7.72 -19.81 -15.89
C VAL A 444 -6.62 -20.05 -16.92
N ARG A 445 -6.96 -20.13 -18.21
CA ARG A 445 -5.95 -20.30 -19.28
C ARG A 445 -4.91 -19.18 -19.27
N ASP A 446 -5.35 -17.93 -19.17
CA ASP A 446 -4.47 -16.76 -19.15
C ASP A 446 -3.53 -16.80 -17.92
N ALA A 447 -4.06 -17.07 -16.73
CA ALA A 447 -3.28 -17.17 -15.50
C ALA A 447 -2.25 -18.32 -15.55
N VAL A 448 -2.66 -19.51 -15.99
CA VAL A 448 -1.76 -20.68 -16.10
C VAL A 448 -0.67 -20.43 -17.14
N ALA A 449 -1.01 -19.89 -18.31
CA ALA A 449 -0.04 -19.56 -19.34
C ALA A 449 0.98 -18.53 -18.83
N TRP A 450 0.51 -17.50 -18.11
CA TRP A 450 1.39 -16.49 -17.54
C TRP A 450 2.33 -17.07 -16.47
N PHE A 451 1.86 -17.91 -15.56
CA PHE A 451 2.71 -18.56 -14.57
C PHE A 451 3.73 -19.52 -15.19
N LYS A 452 3.35 -20.26 -16.25
CA LYS A 452 4.28 -21.12 -16.99
C LYS A 452 5.36 -20.30 -17.69
N ALA A 453 5.04 -19.11 -18.19
CA ALA A 453 6.01 -18.18 -18.76
C ALA A 453 6.85 -17.43 -17.69
N ASN A 454 6.33 -17.30 -16.46
CA ASN A 454 6.96 -16.55 -15.36
C ASN A 454 7.11 -17.43 -14.11
N PRO A 455 7.95 -18.48 -14.13
CA PRO A 455 7.99 -19.48 -13.07
C PRO A 455 8.40 -18.93 -11.69
N SER A 456 9.11 -17.80 -11.63
CA SER A 456 9.50 -17.13 -10.38
C SER A 456 8.38 -16.27 -9.77
N ALA A 457 7.34 -15.92 -10.54
CA ALA A 457 6.25 -15.10 -10.06
C ALA A 457 5.34 -15.87 -9.10
N LYS A 458 4.85 -15.19 -8.06
CA LYS A 458 4.03 -15.79 -7.00
C LYS A 458 2.55 -15.47 -7.12
N PHE A 459 2.20 -14.36 -7.78
CA PHE A 459 0.86 -13.80 -7.82
C PHE A 459 0.42 -13.51 -9.26
N TYR A 460 -0.87 -13.68 -9.53
CA TYR A 460 -1.53 -13.23 -10.77
C TYR A 460 -2.88 -12.57 -10.42
N ALA A 461 -3.16 -11.42 -10.99
CA ALA A 461 -4.37 -10.66 -10.67
C ALA A 461 -5.60 -11.27 -11.35
N ILE A 462 -6.72 -11.32 -10.62
CA ILE A 462 -8.06 -11.60 -11.14
C ILE A 462 -8.99 -10.57 -10.50
N MET A 463 -9.16 -9.43 -11.16
CA MET A 463 -9.94 -8.31 -10.66
C MET A 463 -10.73 -7.64 -11.79
N PRO A 464 -12.06 -7.45 -11.62
CA PRO A 464 -12.90 -6.76 -12.59
C PRO A 464 -12.53 -5.26 -12.68
N GLY A 465 -13.03 -4.54 -13.69
CA GLY A 465 -12.92 -3.08 -13.77
C GLY A 465 -13.63 -2.35 -12.62
N ASP A 466 -13.31 -1.07 -12.43
CA ASP A 466 -13.91 -0.16 -11.44
C ASP A 466 -15.44 -0.13 -11.53
N SER A 467 -16.13 -0.74 -10.57
CA SER A 467 -17.60 -0.71 -10.52
C SER A 467 -18.07 -0.27 -9.14
N ASN A 468 -18.82 0.83 -9.08
CA ASN A 468 -19.58 1.28 -7.91
C ASN A 468 -21.08 1.07 -8.20
N ASN A 469 -21.50 -0.17 -8.43
CA ASN A 469 -22.83 -0.57 -8.93
C ASN A 469 -23.16 -0.08 -10.35
N LEU A 470 -22.18 0.44 -11.08
CA LEU A 470 -22.41 1.08 -12.38
C LEU A 470 -22.53 0.06 -13.54
N TYR A 471 -21.75 -1.03 -13.50
CA TYR A 471 -21.54 -1.88 -14.68
C TYR A 471 -21.56 -3.37 -14.38
N TYR A 472 -22.37 -3.79 -13.40
CA TYR A 472 -22.57 -5.20 -13.11
C TYR A 472 -23.49 -5.89 -14.14
N CYS A 473 -23.15 -7.12 -14.53
CA CYS A 473 -23.84 -7.84 -15.61
C CYS A 473 -25.30 -8.16 -15.25
N ARG A 474 -26.23 -7.79 -16.13
CA ARG A 474 -27.68 -7.95 -15.94
C ARG A 474 -28.25 -9.30 -16.37
N CYS A 475 -27.41 -10.25 -16.77
CA CYS A 475 -27.92 -11.58 -17.10
C CYS A 475 -28.46 -12.29 -15.84
N GLU A 476 -29.44 -13.18 -16.03
CA GLU A 476 -30.12 -13.89 -14.93
C GLU A 476 -29.15 -14.55 -13.94
N ARG A 477 -28.07 -15.17 -14.45
CA ARG A 477 -27.06 -15.84 -13.62
C ARG A 477 -26.28 -14.88 -12.73
N CYS A 478 -25.85 -13.74 -13.27
CA CYS A 478 -25.14 -12.72 -12.49
C CYS A 478 -26.08 -12.04 -11.48
N GLN A 479 -27.33 -11.77 -11.86
CA GLN A 479 -28.28 -11.16 -10.94
C GLN A 479 -28.59 -12.07 -9.74
N LYS A 480 -28.64 -13.39 -9.93
CA LYS A 480 -28.79 -14.37 -8.84
C LYS A 480 -27.60 -14.45 -7.89
N SER A 481 -26.41 -14.01 -8.30
CA SER A 481 -25.21 -14.00 -7.44
C SER A 481 -24.96 -12.67 -6.73
N ALA A 482 -25.77 -11.65 -7.01
CA ALA A 482 -25.77 -10.41 -6.25
C ALA A 482 -26.48 -10.62 -4.91
N SER A 483 -26.08 -9.83 -3.91
CA SER A 483 -26.60 -9.82 -2.55
C SER A 483 -27.24 -8.46 -2.25
N PRO A 484 -28.42 -8.15 -2.83
CA PRO A 484 -29.07 -6.85 -2.65
C PRO A 484 -29.45 -6.53 -1.20
N GLU A 485 -29.47 -7.53 -0.32
CA GLU A 485 -29.67 -7.40 1.12
C GLU A 485 -28.46 -6.83 1.87
N LYS A 486 -27.25 -6.89 1.28
CA LYS A 486 -26.05 -6.29 1.86
C LYS A 486 -26.04 -4.79 1.59
N ASP A 487 -25.28 -4.05 2.40
CA ASP A 487 -25.03 -2.64 2.12
C ASP A 487 -24.24 -2.45 0.81
N SER A 488 -24.10 -1.19 0.38
CA SER A 488 -23.46 -0.83 -0.89
C SER A 488 -22.03 -1.34 -1.06
N SER A 489 -21.33 -1.68 0.03
CA SER A 489 -19.98 -2.27 -0.03
C SER A 489 -19.99 -3.78 -0.31
N GLY A 490 -21.15 -4.42 -0.16
CA GLY A 490 -21.31 -5.87 -0.19
C GLY A 490 -22.15 -6.44 -1.32
N VAL A 491 -22.93 -5.61 -2.04
CA VAL A 491 -23.92 -6.06 -3.04
C VAL A 491 -23.36 -7.04 -4.07
N HIS A 492 -22.10 -6.89 -4.48
CA HIS A 492 -21.48 -7.77 -5.49
C HIS A 492 -20.40 -8.70 -4.92
N SER A 493 -20.24 -8.77 -3.60
CA SER A 493 -19.18 -9.57 -2.95
C SER A 493 -19.28 -11.05 -3.31
N ASN A 494 -20.45 -11.65 -3.16
CA ASN A 494 -20.62 -13.09 -3.43
C ASN A 494 -20.34 -13.43 -4.91
N ALA A 495 -20.71 -12.54 -5.83
CA ALA A 495 -20.45 -12.73 -7.26
C ALA A 495 -18.96 -12.66 -7.60
N VAL A 496 -18.27 -11.59 -7.19
CA VAL A 496 -16.85 -11.36 -7.53
C VAL A 496 -15.98 -12.43 -6.87
N TRP A 497 -16.19 -12.70 -5.57
CA TRP A 497 -15.35 -13.64 -4.85
C TRP A 497 -15.61 -15.10 -5.22
N SER A 498 -16.80 -15.43 -5.73
CA SER A 498 -17.07 -16.77 -6.28
C SER A 498 -16.28 -16.98 -7.57
N PHE A 499 -16.25 -15.97 -8.45
CA PHE A 499 -15.42 -15.98 -9.65
C PHE A 499 -13.93 -16.15 -9.32
N VAL A 500 -13.42 -15.37 -8.35
CA VAL A 500 -12.02 -15.47 -7.89
C VAL A 500 -11.71 -16.86 -7.34
N ASN A 501 -12.56 -17.42 -6.47
CA ASN A 501 -12.39 -18.77 -5.91
C ASN A 501 -12.40 -19.85 -7.01
N GLN A 502 -13.30 -19.77 -7.99
CA GLN A 502 -13.35 -20.72 -9.11
C GLN A 502 -12.05 -20.69 -9.92
N VAL A 503 -11.56 -19.51 -10.27
CA VAL A 503 -10.28 -19.38 -10.99
C VAL A 503 -9.13 -19.90 -10.15
N ALA A 504 -9.08 -19.54 -8.86
CA ALA A 504 -8.02 -19.97 -7.95
C ALA A 504 -7.99 -21.50 -7.76
N ALA A 505 -9.15 -22.16 -7.68
CA ALA A 505 -9.25 -23.61 -7.56
C ALA A 505 -8.68 -24.32 -8.79
N GLU A 506 -9.02 -23.88 -10.00
CA GLU A 506 -8.53 -24.51 -11.23
C GLU A 506 -7.04 -24.22 -11.49
N VAL A 507 -6.58 -23.00 -11.21
CA VAL A 507 -5.16 -22.64 -11.33
C VAL A 507 -4.30 -23.49 -10.39
N ALA A 508 -4.77 -23.78 -9.18
CA ALA A 508 -4.02 -24.61 -8.23
C ALA A 508 -3.79 -26.05 -8.70
N LYS A 509 -4.66 -26.59 -9.58
CA LYS A 509 -4.50 -27.93 -10.15
C LYS A 509 -3.35 -27.99 -11.17
N GLU A 510 -3.14 -26.91 -11.91
CA GLU A 510 -2.16 -26.81 -13.00
C GLU A 510 -0.80 -26.25 -12.56
N VAL A 511 -0.80 -25.28 -11.65
CA VAL A 511 0.40 -24.60 -11.15
C VAL A 511 0.37 -24.46 -9.62
N PRO A 512 0.60 -25.55 -8.86
CA PRO A 512 0.50 -25.55 -7.41
C PRO A 512 1.48 -24.57 -6.75
N GLY A 513 1.08 -24.00 -5.61
CA GLY A 513 1.88 -23.03 -4.84
C GLY A 513 1.81 -21.58 -5.36
N LYS A 514 1.14 -21.32 -6.48
CA LYS A 514 0.85 -19.98 -6.99
C LYS A 514 -0.42 -19.41 -6.36
N ARG A 515 -0.51 -18.06 -6.32
CA ARG A 515 -1.64 -17.35 -5.72
C ARG A 515 -2.38 -16.49 -6.73
N ILE A 516 -3.70 -16.46 -6.62
CA ILE A 516 -4.53 -15.47 -7.29
C ILE A 516 -4.68 -14.26 -6.37
N LYS A 517 -4.58 -13.04 -6.89
CA LYS A 517 -4.79 -11.80 -6.13
C LYS A 517 -6.01 -11.03 -6.63
N CYS A 518 -6.80 -10.50 -5.70
CA CYS A 518 -7.93 -9.61 -5.97
C CYS A 518 -8.03 -8.54 -4.87
N ALA A 519 -8.60 -7.38 -5.18
CA ALA A 519 -8.83 -6.35 -4.17
C ALA A 519 -10.24 -6.45 -3.59
N SER A 520 -10.43 -6.11 -2.31
CA SER A 520 -11.76 -5.85 -1.75
C SER A 520 -12.09 -4.38 -1.96
N TYR A 521 -12.83 -4.07 -3.01
CA TYR A 521 -12.98 -2.70 -3.51
C TYR A 521 -14.44 -2.38 -3.82
N ALA A 522 -14.82 -1.12 -3.64
CA ALA A 522 -16.13 -0.60 -4.03
C ALA A 522 -17.30 -1.45 -3.53
N ASP A 523 -18.13 -1.97 -4.44
CA ASP A 523 -19.34 -2.75 -4.18
C ASP A 523 -19.10 -4.24 -3.88
N TYR A 524 -17.83 -4.65 -3.81
CA TYR A 524 -17.37 -5.96 -3.34
C TYR A 524 -16.25 -5.84 -2.28
N GLN A 525 -16.25 -4.74 -1.51
CA GLN A 525 -15.33 -4.49 -0.40
C GLN A 525 -15.65 -5.34 0.84
N ALA A 526 -16.93 -5.63 1.11
CA ALA A 526 -17.29 -6.55 2.16
C ALA A 526 -16.83 -7.97 1.81
N ARG A 527 -16.60 -8.81 2.83
CA ARG A 527 -16.29 -10.22 2.59
C ARG A 527 -17.51 -10.96 2.02
N PRO A 528 -17.31 -12.03 1.23
CA PRO A 528 -18.40 -12.91 0.85
C PRO A 528 -18.89 -13.74 2.05
N ASP A 529 -20.03 -14.42 1.87
CA ASP A 529 -20.63 -15.28 2.90
C ASP A 529 -20.00 -16.68 2.98
N PHE A 530 -19.13 -17.00 2.03
CA PHE A 530 -18.37 -18.25 1.95
C PHE A 530 -16.87 -18.02 2.21
N PRO A 531 -16.12 -19.08 2.58
CA PRO A 531 -14.67 -18.98 2.75
C PRO A 531 -13.93 -18.64 1.45
N ILE A 532 -12.90 -17.82 1.56
CA ILE A 532 -11.91 -17.57 0.52
C ILE A 532 -10.88 -18.72 0.51
N LEU A 533 -10.45 -19.14 -0.67
CA LEU A 533 -9.45 -20.21 -0.80
C LEU A 533 -8.07 -19.79 -0.29
N SER A 534 -7.32 -20.75 0.27
CA SER A 534 -5.99 -20.54 0.87
C SER A 534 -4.87 -20.23 -0.13
N ASN A 535 -5.18 -20.18 -1.44
CA ASN A 535 -4.29 -19.68 -2.49
C ASN A 535 -4.76 -18.34 -3.07
N VAL A 536 -5.66 -17.62 -2.39
CA VAL A 536 -6.09 -16.27 -2.75
C VAL A 536 -5.45 -15.25 -1.80
N ALA A 537 -4.79 -14.25 -2.36
CA ALA A 537 -4.31 -13.08 -1.63
C ALA A 537 -5.27 -11.90 -1.84
N VAL A 538 -5.58 -11.16 -0.77
CA VAL A 538 -6.56 -10.07 -0.83
C VAL A 538 -5.86 -8.74 -0.56
N THR A 539 -6.07 -7.76 -1.44
CA THR A 539 -5.69 -6.37 -1.20
C THR A 539 -6.89 -5.60 -0.66
N LEU A 540 -6.84 -5.19 0.60
CA LEU A 540 -7.91 -4.44 1.23
C LEU A 540 -7.87 -2.98 0.78
N CYS A 541 -8.82 -2.53 -0.03
CA CYS A 541 -8.92 -1.11 -0.40
C CYS A 541 -9.62 -0.34 0.71
N TYR A 542 -8.85 0.29 1.58
CA TYR A 542 -9.39 0.92 2.79
C TYR A 542 -9.54 2.43 2.62
N PRO A 543 -10.77 2.97 2.63
CA PRO A 543 -11.09 4.26 2.04
C PRO A 543 -10.71 5.48 2.88
N THR A 544 -10.06 5.33 4.04
CA THR A 544 -9.76 6.46 4.92
C THR A 544 -8.26 6.55 5.19
N THR A 545 -7.75 7.78 5.20
CA THR A 545 -6.39 8.05 5.68
C THR A 545 -6.27 7.66 7.16
N PRO A 546 -5.05 7.47 7.69
CA PRO A 546 -4.84 7.39 9.13
C PRO A 546 -5.45 8.60 9.85
N HIS A 547 -6.22 8.30 10.89
CA HIS A 547 -6.87 9.29 11.75
C HIS A 547 -7.11 8.72 13.15
N SER A 548 -6.65 9.41 14.20
CA SER A 548 -6.64 8.96 15.61
C SER A 548 -8.01 8.80 16.29
N ARG A 549 -9.13 8.94 15.58
CA ARG A 549 -10.47 8.84 16.19
C ARG A 549 -10.88 7.39 16.41
N ILE A 550 -11.57 7.15 17.53
CA ILE A 550 -12.03 5.81 17.94
C ILE A 550 -12.89 5.15 16.87
N TYR A 551 -13.74 5.92 16.18
CA TYR A 551 -14.57 5.41 15.08
C TYR A 551 -13.72 4.80 13.96
N ASN A 552 -12.74 5.54 13.43
CA ASN A 552 -11.85 5.08 12.37
C ASN A 552 -11.03 3.86 12.78
N ARG A 553 -10.49 3.87 14.01
CA ARG A 553 -9.76 2.71 14.57
C ARG A 553 -10.64 1.47 14.66
N LYS A 554 -11.87 1.59 15.18
CA LYS A 554 -12.81 0.46 15.30
C LYS A 554 -13.23 -0.08 13.93
N HIS A 555 -13.47 0.80 12.97
CA HIS A 555 -13.84 0.41 11.61
C HIS A 555 -12.69 -0.34 10.92
N TYR A 556 -11.48 0.19 10.99
CA TYR A 556 -10.29 -0.46 10.44
C TYR A 556 -10.03 -1.84 11.06
N LEU A 557 -10.02 -1.92 12.39
CA LEU A 557 -9.84 -3.19 13.11
C LEU A 557 -10.89 -4.22 12.75
N ARG A 558 -12.16 -3.81 12.64
CA ARG A 558 -13.25 -4.70 12.22
C ARG A 558 -13.00 -5.23 10.83
N HIS A 559 -12.69 -4.36 9.87
CA HIS A 559 -12.45 -4.73 8.49
C HIS A 559 -11.28 -5.73 8.35
N VAL A 560 -10.15 -5.45 9.02
CA VAL A 560 -9.00 -6.36 9.04
C VAL A 560 -9.37 -7.70 9.68
N LYS A 561 -10.09 -7.71 10.80
CA LYS A 561 -10.50 -8.94 11.50
C LYS A 561 -11.43 -9.81 10.65
N GLU A 562 -12.42 -9.20 10.01
CA GLU A 562 -13.38 -9.89 9.14
C GLU A 562 -12.64 -10.58 7.97
N TRP A 563 -11.76 -9.85 7.29
CA TRP A 563 -10.96 -10.42 6.21
C TRP A 563 -9.93 -11.45 6.68
N HIS A 564 -9.35 -11.27 7.87
CA HIS A 564 -8.42 -12.26 8.43
C HIS A 564 -9.11 -13.61 8.67
N SER A 565 -10.39 -13.57 9.08
CA SER A 565 -11.21 -14.77 9.30
C SER A 565 -11.78 -15.39 8.02
N SER A 566 -11.55 -14.80 6.84
CA SER A 566 -12.17 -15.24 5.58
C SER A 566 -11.60 -16.54 5.02
N GLY A 567 -10.38 -16.94 5.40
CA GLY A 567 -9.65 -18.06 4.80
C GLY A 567 -8.60 -17.65 3.74
N ALA A 568 -8.53 -16.36 3.40
CA ALA A 568 -7.51 -15.82 2.49
C ALA A 568 -6.08 -16.15 2.96
N ALA A 569 -5.20 -16.41 2.00
CA ALA A 569 -3.80 -16.79 2.23
C ALA A 569 -3.01 -15.69 2.95
N GLU A 570 -3.11 -14.48 2.42
CA GLU A 570 -2.36 -13.30 2.83
C GLU A 570 -3.22 -12.05 2.60
N LEU A 571 -3.10 -11.08 3.51
CA LEU A 571 -3.77 -9.79 3.41
C LEU A 571 -2.75 -8.68 3.16
N TYR A 572 -3.08 -7.83 2.20
CA TYR A 572 -2.38 -6.60 1.85
C TYR A 572 -3.35 -5.44 1.99
N LEU A 573 -2.84 -4.21 1.98
CA LEU A 573 -3.68 -3.01 2.11
C LEU A 573 -3.36 -2.00 1.02
N TRP A 574 -4.40 -1.34 0.54
CA TRP A 574 -4.32 -0.15 -0.30
C TRP A 574 -4.87 1.03 0.51
N ASP A 575 -3.95 1.90 0.95
CA ASP A 575 -4.20 3.08 1.78
C ASP A 575 -4.42 4.32 0.90
N TYR A 576 -5.59 4.93 0.93
CA TYR A 576 -5.93 6.13 0.14
C TYR A 576 -5.61 7.43 0.91
N TRP A 577 -4.38 7.94 0.80
CA TRP A 577 -3.92 9.19 1.46
C TRP A 577 -4.22 10.45 0.64
N ASP A 578 -4.73 10.24 -0.56
CA ASP A 578 -5.14 11.21 -1.55
C ASP A 578 -6.52 11.83 -1.24
N LYS A 579 -7.41 11.05 -0.61
CA LYS A 579 -8.81 11.39 -0.29
C LYS A 579 -9.07 12.81 0.22
N PRO A 580 -8.31 13.37 1.19
CA PRO A 580 -8.60 14.71 1.72
C PRO A 580 -8.48 15.82 0.67
N ARG A 581 -7.86 15.53 -0.49
CA ARG A 581 -7.62 16.47 -1.58
C ARG A 581 -8.39 16.14 -2.86
N TYR A 582 -9.20 15.08 -2.87
CA TYR A 582 -9.85 14.59 -4.09
C TYR A 582 -11.20 15.24 -4.41
N SER A 583 -11.62 16.23 -3.63
CA SER A 583 -12.90 16.93 -3.84
C SER A 583 -12.70 18.42 -4.07
N ARG A 584 -13.51 18.97 -4.98
CA ARG A 584 -13.64 20.42 -5.13
C ARG A 584 -14.06 21.04 -3.81
N GLY A 585 -13.58 22.25 -3.53
CA GLY A 585 -13.81 22.91 -2.25
C GLY A 585 -12.79 22.54 -1.17
N VAL A 586 -11.98 21.48 -1.34
CA VAL A 586 -10.90 21.10 -0.39
C VAL A 586 -9.55 20.88 -1.09
N TYR A 587 -9.43 21.27 -2.37
CA TYR A 587 -8.17 21.20 -3.09
C TYR A 587 -7.06 21.95 -2.34
N GLY A 588 -5.86 21.37 -2.35
CA GLY A 588 -4.69 21.96 -1.69
C GLY A 588 -4.73 21.95 -0.16
N ALA A 589 -5.70 21.27 0.47
CA ALA A 589 -5.71 21.04 1.91
C ALA A 589 -4.77 19.88 2.26
N PRO A 590 -3.66 20.11 2.98
CA PRO A 590 -2.74 19.05 3.33
C PRO A 590 -3.28 18.19 4.49
N SER A 591 -2.75 16.97 4.65
CA SER A 591 -3.06 16.11 5.79
C SER A 591 -1.75 15.60 6.41
N PHE A 592 -1.45 16.01 7.65
CA PHE A 592 -0.22 15.66 8.36
C PHE A 592 -0.54 14.79 9.56
N PHE A 593 0.10 13.62 9.66
CA PHE A 593 -0.20 12.66 10.72
C PHE A 593 0.98 11.72 11.04
N PRO A 594 2.26 12.17 11.01
CA PRO A 594 3.41 11.26 11.19
C PRO A 594 3.33 10.43 12.48
N ARG A 595 2.80 10.98 13.58
CA ARG A 595 2.68 10.27 14.87
C ARG A 595 1.58 9.22 14.85
N GLU A 596 0.48 9.47 14.16
CA GLU A 596 -0.64 8.54 14.08
C GLU A 596 -0.33 7.31 13.21
N ILE A 597 0.61 7.43 12.27
CA ILE A 597 1.04 6.30 11.41
C ILE A 597 1.47 5.10 12.27
N LYS A 598 2.22 5.32 13.36
CA LYS A 598 2.70 4.22 14.20
C LYS A 598 1.56 3.44 14.83
N GLU A 599 0.57 4.14 15.35
CA GLU A 599 -0.63 3.50 15.87
C GLU A 599 -1.35 2.73 14.76
N TRP A 600 -1.59 3.38 13.62
CA TRP A 600 -2.30 2.78 12.49
C TRP A 600 -1.68 1.47 12.01
N LEU A 601 -0.36 1.44 11.86
CA LEU A 601 0.39 0.24 11.49
C LEU A 601 0.43 -0.83 12.59
N THR A 602 0.19 -0.46 13.85
CA THR A 602 0.16 -1.40 14.98
C THR A 602 -1.22 -2.06 15.13
N LEU A 603 -2.30 -1.39 14.71
CA LEU A 603 -3.67 -1.90 14.83
C LEU A 603 -3.87 -3.25 14.16
N ASP A 604 -3.22 -3.52 13.03
CA ASP A 604 -3.40 -4.79 12.32
C ASP A 604 -2.70 -6.00 12.97
N GLY A 605 -1.87 -5.81 14.01
CA GLY A 605 -1.21 -6.89 14.74
C GLY A 605 -0.26 -7.76 13.90
N GLY A 606 0.19 -7.30 12.72
CA GLY A 606 0.99 -8.09 11.77
C GLY A 606 0.19 -9.02 10.87
N VAL A 607 -1.14 -8.89 10.85
CA VAL A 607 -2.02 -9.59 9.91
C VAL A 607 -1.74 -9.12 8.49
N ILE A 608 -1.64 -7.81 8.27
CA ILE A 608 -1.31 -7.22 6.98
C ILE A 608 0.18 -7.44 6.67
N LYS A 609 0.48 -8.02 5.52
CA LYS A 609 1.85 -8.38 5.10
C LYS A 609 2.58 -7.27 4.37
N GLY A 610 1.82 -6.38 3.73
CA GLY A 610 2.37 -5.28 2.94
C GLY A 610 1.30 -4.28 2.52
N ARG A 611 1.74 -3.12 2.04
CA ARG A 611 0.87 -2.00 1.73
C ARG A 611 1.28 -1.31 0.42
N VAL A 612 0.29 -0.77 -0.28
CA VAL A 612 0.45 0.31 -1.24
C VAL A 612 -0.23 1.56 -0.67
N ILE A 613 0.45 2.70 -0.74
CA ILE A 613 -0.10 4.00 -0.34
C ILE A 613 -0.37 4.80 -1.60
N GLU A 614 -1.62 5.15 -1.84
CA GLU A 614 -2.02 6.03 -2.93
C GLU A 614 -1.85 7.48 -2.54
N LEU A 615 -0.93 8.13 -3.24
CA LEU A 615 -0.63 9.56 -3.13
C LEU A 615 -1.53 10.35 -4.08
N SER A 616 -1.66 11.66 -3.88
CA SER A 616 -2.57 12.45 -4.69
C SER A 616 -2.12 12.57 -6.15
N GLY A 617 -2.92 12.00 -7.07
CA GLY A 617 -2.87 12.24 -8.51
C GLY A 617 -3.58 13.54 -8.93
N ILE A 618 -3.88 14.42 -7.98
CA ILE A 618 -4.50 15.73 -8.19
C ILE A 618 -3.66 16.77 -7.43
N ASP A 619 -3.34 17.89 -8.08
CA ASP A 619 -2.60 18.99 -7.48
C ASP A 619 -3.51 19.95 -6.67
N SER A 620 -2.90 20.93 -6.00
CA SER A 620 -3.62 21.91 -5.16
C SER A 620 -4.65 22.75 -5.91
N ASN A 621 -4.66 22.74 -7.25
CA ASN A 621 -5.64 23.46 -8.06
C ASN A 621 -6.76 22.54 -8.57
N GLY A 622 -6.80 21.28 -8.15
CA GLY A 622 -7.77 20.31 -8.62
C GLY A 622 -7.46 19.73 -9.99
N LYS A 623 -6.23 19.94 -10.51
CA LYS A 623 -5.82 19.40 -11.80
C LYS A 623 -5.29 17.99 -11.62
N LYS A 624 -5.82 17.05 -12.41
CA LYS A 624 -5.27 15.70 -12.51
C LYS A 624 -3.85 15.74 -13.08
N VAL A 625 -2.97 15.03 -12.40
CA VAL A 625 -1.57 14.82 -12.75
C VAL A 625 -1.31 13.32 -12.64
N ASP A 626 -0.80 12.69 -13.70
CA ASP A 626 -0.47 11.25 -13.70
C ASP A 626 0.84 10.97 -12.92
N ALA A 627 0.98 11.63 -11.77
CA ALA A 627 2.15 11.75 -10.91
C ALA A 627 1.71 12.22 -9.51
N TRP A 628 2.61 12.22 -8.54
CA TRP A 628 2.41 12.79 -7.21
C TRP A 628 2.41 14.32 -7.33
N GLY A 629 1.23 14.91 -7.19
CA GLY A 629 1.00 16.35 -7.33
C GLY A 629 1.73 17.18 -6.27
N ASP A 630 1.12 17.33 -5.10
CA ASP A 630 1.63 18.18 -4.02
C ASP A 630 2.58 17.41 -3.08
N TRP A 631 3.72 16.93 -3.61
CA TRP A 631 4.58 16.00 -2.87
C TRP A 631 5.10 16.52 -1.52
N LEU A 632 5.26 17.84 -1.39
CA LEU A 632 5.68 18.48 -0.13
C LEU A 632 4.65 18.33 1.00
N TYR A 633 3.38 18.04 0.67
CA TYR A 633 2.34 17.80 1.67
C TYR A 633 2.45 16.41 2.30
N ASP A 634 2.97 15.40 1.60
CA ASP A 634 3.02 14.03 2.14
C ASP A 634 4.43 13.56 2.48
N VAL A 635 5.48 14.26 2.05
CA VAL A 635 6.87 13.74 2.15
C VAL A 635 7.30 13.36 3.56
N GLN A 636 6.87 14.10 4.60
CA GLN A 636 7.16 13.74 5.99
C GLN A 636 6.42 12.46 6.40
N ASN A 637 5.14 12.33 6.04
CA ASN A 637 4.36 11.11 6.26
C ASN A 637 4.99 9.92 5.52
N VAL A 638 5.43 10.12 4.26
CA VAL A 638 6.09 9.10 3.42
C VAL A 638 7.43 8.66 4.01
N TYR A 639 8.22 9.59 4.55
CA TYR A 639 9.46 9.27 5.22
C TYR A 639 9.21 8.42 6.48
N VAL A 640 8.30 8.86 7.35
CA VAL A 640 7.97 8.18 8.61
C VAL A 640 7.33 6.80 8.37
N VAL A 641 6.39 6.67 7.43
CA VAL A 641 5.76 5.38 7.14
C VAL A 641 6.75 4.37 6.57
N ASN A 642 7.71 4.79 5.73
CA ASN A 642 8.73 3.86 5.24
C ASN A 642 9.66 3.39 6.36
N ARG A 643 10.07 4.29 7.26
CA ARG A 643 10.84 3.92 8.46
C ARG A 643 10.10 2.90 9.32
N LEU A 644 8.78 3.08 9.51
CA LEU A 644 7.96 2.14 10.28
C LEU A 644 7.62 0.84 9.52
N MET A 645 7.45 0.90 8.19
CA MET A 645 7.25 -0.30 7.38
C MET A 645 8.52 -1.15 7.30
N TRP A 646 9.69 -0.51 7.39
CA TRP A 646 10.98 -1.18 7.57
C TRP A 646 11.10 -1.74 8.99
N ASN A 647 10.90 -0.92 10.03
CA ASN A 647 10.96 -1.33 11.42
C ASN A 647 9.82 -0.69 12.24
N ARG A 648 8.77 -1.48 12.51
CA ARG A 648 7.55 -1.05 13.22
C ARG A 648 7.81 -0.56 14.65
N ASN A 649 8.97 -0.91 15.22
CA ASN A 649 9.32 -0.56 16.58
C ASN A 649 10.01 0.81 16.69
N GLU A 650 10.36 1.46 15.58
CA GLU A 650 11.03 2.76 15.62
C GLU A 650 10.21 3.83 16.33
N ASP A 651 10.90 4.70 17.08
CA ASP A 651 10.31 5.81 17.81
C ASP A 651 10.11 7.01 16.86
N VAL A 652 8.85 7.37 16.62
CA VAL A 652 8.50 8.50 15.75
C VAL A 652 8.98 9.83 16.34
N GLU A 653 8.94 10.03 17.65
CA GLU A 653 9.45 11.26 18.26
C GLU A 653 10.95 11.39 18.03
N LYS A 654 11.69 10.28 18.16
CA LYS A 654 13.11 10.27 17.85
C LYS A 654 13.37 10.62 16.38
N ILE A 655 12.61 10.03 15.44
CA ILE A 655 12.71 10.35 14.01
C ILE A 655 12.51 11.85 13.77
N LEU A 656 11.46 12.44 14.34
CA LEU A 656 11.11 13.85 14.15
C LEU A 656 12.13 14.78 14.84
N ASN A 657 12.59 14.43 16.04
CA ASN A 657 13.59 15.19 16.79
C ASN A 657 14.96 15.19 16.10
N GLU A 658 15.31 14.14 15.35
CA GLU A 658 16.49 14.12 14.47
C GLU A 658 16.25 14.92 13.18
N PHE A 659 15.05 14.81 12.60
CA PHE A 659 14.70 15.40 11.31
C PHE A 659 14.84 16.93 11.30
N TYR A 660 14.17 17.65 12.20
CA TYR A 660 14.12 19.10 12.15
C TYR A 660 15.49 19.78 12.24
N PRO A 661 16.34 19.50 13.25
CA PRO A 661 17.66 20.13 13.33
C PRO A 661 18.60 19.70 12.20
N ALA A 662 18.60 18.41 11.81
CA ALA A 662 19.49 17.93 10.76
C ALA A 662 19.11 18.46 9.37
N PHE A 663 17.82 18.63 9.11
CA PHE A 663 17.32 19.02 7.79
C PHE A 663 17.15 20.53 7.64
N TYR A 664 16.63 21.22 8.65
CA TYR A 664 16.32 22.65 8.59
C TYR A 664 17.29 23.53 9.38
N GLY A 665 18.15 22.98 10.25
CA GLY A 665 19.18 23.73 10.95
C GLY A 665 18.61 24.96 11.69
N PRO A 666 19.04 26.19 11.36
CA PRO A 666 18.48 27.42 11.95
C PRO A 666 16.96 27.58 11.81
N ALA A 667 16.36 26.99 10.77
CA ALA A 667 14.91 27.00 10.53
C ALA A 667 14.15 25.88 11.26
N ALA A 668 14.84 25.02 12.02
CA ALA A 668 14.24 23.83 12.64
C ALA A 668 13.04 24.15 13.53
N GLU A 669 13.14 25.16 14.39
CA GLU A 669 12.08 25.48 15.34
C GLU A 669 10.78 25.97 14.68
N PRO A 670 10.79 27.03 13.83
CA PRO A 670 9.55 27.48 13.18
C PRO A 670 8.92 26.39 12.31
N VAL A 671 9.72 25.57 11.62
CA VAL A 671 9.21 24.45 10.81
C VAL A 671 8.62 23.33 11.68
N ARG A 672 9.28 23.00 12.80
CA ARG A 672 8.77 22.02 13.77
C ARG A 672 7.43 22.46 14.34
N GLN A 673 7.29 23.73 14.69
CA GLN A 673 6.02 24.31 15.16
C GLN A 673 4.95 24.23 14.07
N PHE A 674 5.28 24.58 12.82
CA PHE A 674 4.36 24.47 11.69
C PHE A 674 3.80 23.04 11.56
N TYR A 675 4.67 22.03 11.41
CA TYR A 675 4.21 20.65 11.22
C TYR A 675 3.46 20.10 12.45
N THR A 676 3.87 20.45 13.66
CA THR A 676 3.21 19.99 14.90
C THR A 676 1.81 20.58 15.04
N GLU A 677 1.61 21.86 14.72
CA GLU A 677 0.31 22.50 14.78
C GLU A 677 -0.60 22.03 13.63
N MET A 678 -0.06 21.82 12.42
CA MET A 678 -0.79 21.22 11.28
C MET A 678 -1.26 19.79 11.58
N GLU A 679 -0.39 18.97 12.18
CA GLU A 679 -0.77 17.62 12.63
C GLU A 679 -1.86 17.68 13.70
N ARG A 680 -1.72 18.54 14.71
CA ARG A 680 -2.75 18.71 15.74
C ARG A 680 -4.09 19.13 15.13
N ALA A 681 -4.08 20.07 14.18
CA ALA A 681 -5.30 20.50 13.49
C ALA A 681 -5.96 19.32 12.75
N TRP A 682 -5.19 18.52 12.03
CA TRP A 682 -5.67 17.32 11.36
C TRP A 682 -6.26 16.30 12.35
N SER A 683 -5.50 15.92 13.38
CA SER A 683 -5.93 14.96 14.41
C SER A 683 -7.21 15.37 15.14
N CYS A 684 -7.38 16.67 15.36
CA CYS A 684 -8.54 17.23 16.05
C CYS A 684 -9.71 17.57 15.13
N SER A 685 -9.59 17.39 13.81
CA SER A 685 -10.62 17.78 12.85
C SER A 685 -11.99 17.18 13.19
N PRO A 686 -13.09 17.97 13.17
CA PRO A 686 -14.43 17.46 13.45
C PRO A 686 -15.03 16.62 12.32
N ALA A 687 -14.44 16.64 11.12
CA ALA A 687 -14.89 15.90 9.94
C ALA A 687 -14.74 14.36 10.03
N SER A 688 -14.40 13.86 11.21
CA SER A 688 -13.83 12.53 11.44
C SER A 688 -14.73 11.62 12.28
N ASP A 689 -15.88 12.13 12.74
CA ASP A 689 -16.88 11.36 13.46
C ASP A 689 -17.78 10.54 12.50
N LYS A 690 -17.82 10.87 11.20
CA LYS A 690 -18.40 10.04 10.12
C LYS A 690 -17.57 10.12 8.83
N PRO A 691 -17.44 9.05 8.04
CA PRO A 691 -16.63 9.00 6.80
C PRO A 691 -17.01 10.00 5.70
N ALA A 692 -18.15 10.69 5.83
CA ALA A 692 -18.74 11.53 4.79
C ALA A 692 -18.56 13.05 5.02
N GLU A 693 -17.81 13.47 6.05
CA GLU A 693 -17.84 14.87 6.53
C GLU A 693 -16.63 15.73 6.13
N TRP A 694 -15.67 15.21 5.32
CA TRP A 694 -14.57 16.04 4.81
C TRP A 694 -15.01 16.91 3.62
N ASP A 695 -15.71 18.00 3.94
CA ASP A 695 -16.14 19.04 3.01
C ASP A 695 -15.38 20.36 3.21
N TRP A 696 -15.74 21.39 2.44
CA TRP A 696 -15.11 22.71 2.51
C TRP A 696 -15.28 23.38 3.90
N GLU A 697 -16.37 23.11 4.63
CA GLU A 697 -16.64 23.72 5.93
C GLU A 697 -15.77 23.07 7.01
N ALA A 698 -15.77 21.73 7.03
CA ALA A 698 -14.84 20.92 7.79
C ALA A 698 -13.39 21.35 7.55
N CYS A 699 -13.00 21.50 6.29
CA CYS A 699 -11.66 21.88 5.89
C CYS A 699 -11.31 23.32 6.30
N TRP A 700 -11.99 24.33 5.74
CA TRP A 700 -11.55 25.73 5.81
C TRP A 700 -12.15 26.55 6.94
N LYS A 701 -13.19 26.05 7.64
CA LYS A 701 -13.76 26.75 8.82
C LYS A 701 -13.42 26.08 10.13
N LYS A 702 -13.30 24.74 10.14
CA LYS A 702 -13.12 23.99 11.38
C LYS A 702 -11.69 23.48 11.57
N THR A 703 -11.06 22.98 10.52
CA THR A 703 -9.71 22.39 10.60
C THR A 703 -8.63 23.43 10.34
N TYR A 704 -8.78 24.22 9.27
CA TYR A 704 -7.83 25.22 8.80
C TYR A 704 -8.48 26.60 8.65
N PRO A 705 -8.99 27.20 9.75
CA PRO A 705 -9.57 28.52 9.67
C PRO A 705 -8.53 29.57 9.23
N PRO A 706 -8.97 30.69 8.62
CA PRO A 706 -8.10 31.72 8.06
C PRO A 706 -6.94 32.17 8.95
N GLU A 707 -7.22 32.44 10.22
CA GLU A 707 -6.24 32.88 11.22
C GLU A 707 -5.22 31.80 11.56
N PHE A 708 -5.62 30.53 11.53
CA PHE A 708 -4.71 29.40 11.67
C PHE A 708 -3.77 29.32 10.48
N VAL A 709 -4.29 29.44 9.26
CA VAL A 709 -3.47 29.43 8.04
C VAL A 709 -2.49 30.61 8.04
N ASP A 710 -2.92 31.81 8.42
CA ASP A 710 -2.04 32.98 8.54
C ASP A 710 -0.90 32.73 9.53
N LYS A 711 -1.19 32.14 10.71
CA LYS A 711 -0.17 31.74 11.68
C LYS A 711 0.81 30.74 11.09
N MET A 712 0.32 29.69 10.42
CA MET A 712 1.15 28.63 9.84
C MET A 712 2.06 29.16 8.73
N MET A 713 1.53 29.98 7.83
CA MET A 713 2.29 30.59 6.75
C MET A 713 3.28 31.66 7.25
N GLY A 714 2.99 32.29 8.39
CA GLY A 714 3.92 33.14 9.14
C GLY A 714 5.12 32.36 9.70
N LEU A 715 4.91 31.15 10.22
CA LEU A 715 6.01 30.27 10.68
C LEU A 715 6.93 29.88 9.53
N LEU A 716 6.40 29.51 8.37
CA LEU A 716 7.23 29.18 7.19
C LEU A 716 8.02 30.39 6.67
N ARG A 717 7.42 31.59 6.69
CA ARG A 717 8.15 32.84 6.36
C ARG A 717 9.26 33.15 7.38
N SER A 718 8.99 32.94 8.67
CA SER A 718 9.99 33.07 9.73
C SER A 718 11.16 32.08 9.50
N ALA A 719 10.87 30.83 9.15
CA ALA A 719 11.87 29.82 8.80
C ALA A 719 12.79 30.28 7.66
N VAL A 720 12.24 30.87 6.60
CA VAL A 720 13.02 31.45 5.49
C VAL A 720 13.90 32.60 5.97
N ALA A 721 13.37 33.50 6.79
CA ALA A 721 14.12 34.65 7.31
C ALA A 721 15.30 34.23 8.21
N VAL A 722 15.10 33.34 9.17
CA VAL A 722 16.16 32.94 10.13
C VAL A 722 17.28 32.08 9.49
N SER A 723 16.97 31.47 8.35
CA SER A 723 17.92 30.65 7.58
C SER A 723 18.62 31.43 6.47
N GLN A 724 18.28 32.70 6.22
CA GLN A 724 18.86 33.50 5.14
C GLN A 724 20.40 33.46 5.15
N GLY A 725 20.98 33.16 3.97
CA GLY A 725 22.43 33.03 3.78
C GLY A 725 23.05 31.73 4.32
N LYS A 726 22.25 30.79 4.84
CA LYS A 726 22.73 29.53 5.44
C LYS A 726 22.29 28.33 4.62
N GLU A 727 22.96 28.08 3.50
CA GLU A 727 22.70 26.88 2.68
C GLU A 727 23.19 25.59 3.35
N PRO A 728 22.53 24.43 3.12
CA PRO A 728 21.33 24.23 2.31
C PRO A 728 20.00 24.52 3.03
N TYR A 729 20.06 24.99 4.28
CA TYR A 729 18.87 25.16 5.13
C TYR A 729 17.89 26.20 4.56
N HIS A 730 18.42 27.29 4.02
CA HIS A 730 17.61 28.32 3.36
C HIS A 730 16.83 27.78 2.17
N SER A 731 17.50 27.08 1.24
CA SER A 731 16.83 26.46 0.08
C SER A 731 15.72 25.49 0.50
N ARG A 732 15.93 24.72 1.58
CA ARG A 732 14.90 23.78 2.10
C ARG A 732 13.72 24.52 2.70
N ALA A 733 13.96 25.57 3.50
CA ALA A 733 12.90 26.40 4.08
C ALA A 733 12.09 27.12 2.99
N LEU A 734 12.78 27.68 1.99
CA LEU A 734 12.15 28.36 0.86
C LEU A 734 11.30 27.39 0.03
N LYS A 735 11.85 26.23 -0.34
CA LYS A 735 11.10 25.20 -1.07
C LYS A 735 9.88 24.70 -0.28
N THR A 736 10.00 24.59 1.04
CA THR A 736 8.86 24.28 1.92
C THR A 736 7.80 25.38 1.78
N LEU A 737 8.17 26.64 2.02
CA LEU A 737 7.26 27.79 1.91
C LEU A 737 6.54 27.82 0.56
N GLU A 738 7.28 27.73 -0.55
CA GLU A 738 6.74 27.74 -1.92
C GLU A 738 5.73 26.61 -2.14
N GLY A 739 6.02 25.41 -1.62
CA GLY A 739 5.12 24.27 -1.68
C GLY A 739 3.78 24.47 -0.98
N PHE A 740 3.71 25.33 0.05
CA PHE A 740 2.47 25.64 0.78
C PHE A 740 1.80 26.95 0.36
N LEU A 741 2.34 27.69 -0.61
CA LEU A 741 1.65 28.87 -1.16
C LEU A 741 0.27 28.52 -1.76
N PRO A 742 0.06 27.38 -2.45
CA PRO A 742 -1.27 26.99 -2.91
C PRO A 742 -2.27 26.75 -1.77
N PHE A 743 -1.84 26.13 -0.66
CA PHE A 743 -2.67 25.98 0.55
C PHE A 743 -3.12 27.35 1.09
N GLU A 744 -2.20 28.32 1.16
CA GLU A 744 -2.53 29.69 1.57
C GLU A 744 -3.51 30.38 0.62
N ALA A 745 -3.28 30.26 -0.69
CA ALA A 745 -4.15 30.83 -1.71
C ALA A 745 -5.57 30.25 -1.64
N ASN A 746 -5.69 28.92 -1.52
CA ASN A 746 -6.98 28.25 -1.43
C ASN A 746 -7.72 28.61 -0.14
N SER A 747 -7.05 28.69 1.01
CA SER A 747 -7.67 29.16 2.25
C SER A 747 -8.28 30.56 2.11
N ARG A 748 -7.62 31.47 1.38
CA ARG A 748 -8.12 32.82 1.12
C ARG A 748 -9.39 32.82 0.27
N MET A 749 -9.54 31.90 -0.68
CA MET A 749 -10.75 31.81 -1.51
C MET A 749 -12.01 31.54 -0.69
N PHE A 750 -11.88 30.79 0.41
CA PHE A 750 -12.99 30.42 1.29
C PHE A 750 -13.18 31.36 2.49
N ARG A 751 -12.38 32.43 2.63
CA ARG A 751 -12.54 33.43 3.69
C ARG A 751 -13.88 34.15 3.58
N GLY A 752 -14.64 34.15 4.67
CA GLY A 752 -15.90 34.89 4.76
C GLY A 752 -17.06 34.29 3.95
N GLN A 753 -16.87 33.16 3.27
CA GLN A 753 -17.89 32.53 2.44
C GLN A 753 -19.08 32.02 3.27
N LYS A 754 -20.29 32.38 2.82
CA LYS A 754 -21.57 31.98 3.43
C LYS A 754 -22.57 31.64 2.35
N ALA A 755 -23.41 30.63 2.62
CA ALA A 755 -24.53 30.33 1.74
C ALA A 755 -25.52 31.50 1.73
N PRO A 756 -25.91 32.00 0.55
CA PRO A 756 -26.94 33.03 0.45
C PRO A 756 -28.30 32.46 0.86
N ALA A 757 -29.21 33.34 1.26
CA ALA A 757 -30.60 32.95 1.48
C ALA A 757 -31.24 32.45 0.16
N PRO A 758 -32.19 31.49 0.22
CA PRO A 758 -32.91 31.03 -0.97
C PRO A 758 -33.57 32.20 -1.71
N GLN A 759 -33.33 32.28 -3.03
CA GLN A 759 -34.00 33.26 -3.89
C GLN A 759 -35.29 32.67 -4.46
N THR A 760 -36.29 33.52 -4.74
CA THR A 760 -37.55 33.12 -5.37
C THR A 760 -37.64 33.66 -6.79
N ILE A 761 -37.93 32.79 -7.75
CA ILE A 761 -38.31 33.16 -9.12
C ILE A 761 -39.81 32.96 -9.31
N ARG A 762 -40.51 34.00 -9.79
CA ARG A 762 -41.92 33.94 -10.17
C ARG A 762 -42.01 33.78 -11.68
N VAL A 763 -42.67 32.73 -12.14
CA VAL A 763 -42.73 32.34 -13.55
C VAL A 763 -44.11 32.74 -14.08
N PRO A 764 -44.20 33.62 -15.09
CA PRO A 764 -45.47 34.09 -15.58
C PRO A 764 -46.15 33.09 -16.52
N SER A 765 -47.49 33.07 -16.48
CA SER A 765 -48.31 32.26 -17.38
C SER A 765 -48.44 32.91 -18.76
N VAL A 766 -48.49 32.08 -19.81
CA VAL A 766 -48.74 32.49 -21.20
C VAL A 766 -49.92 31.75 -21.83
N SER A 767 -50.59 32.39 -22.78
CA SER A 767 -51.69 31.80 -23.56
C SER A 767 -51.24 31.22 -24.90
N ALA A 768 -50.13 31.71 -25.45
CA ALA A 768 -49.47 31.21 -26.65
C ALA A 768 -48.08 30.68 -26.24
N PRO A 769 -47.88 29.34 -26.20
CA PRO A 769 -46.63 28.76 -25.76
C PRO A 769 -45.53 28.90 -26.82
N PRO A 770 -44.25 28.99 -26.42
CA PRO A 770 -43.12 28.93 -27.36
C PRO A 770 -42.99 27.54 -28.01
N VAL A 771 -42.35 27.49 -29.17
CA VAL A 771 -41.99 26.23 -29.83
C VAL A 771 -40.59 25.84 -29.40
N ALA A 772 -40.41 24.63 -28.87
CA ALA A 772 -39.08 24.13 -28.49
C ALA A 772 -38.27 23.74 -29.76
N ASP A 773 -37.77 24.74 -30.50
CA ASP A 773 -36.94 24.56 -31.70
C ASP A 773 -35.46 24.92 -31.49
N GLY A 774 -35.14 25.43 -30.30
CA GLY A 774 -33.79 25.78 -29.86
C GLY A 774 -33.42 27.23 -30.18
N ASN A 775 -34.36 28.06 -30.64
CA ASN A 775 -34.15 29.45 -30.98
C ASN A 775 -34.98 30.42 -30.11
N PRO A 776 -34.40 30.98 -29.03
CA PRO A 776 -35.14 31.79 -28.05
C PRO A 776 -35.39 33.25 -28.48
N ASP A 777 -35.62 33.49 -29.77
CA ASP A 777 -35.87 34.81 -30.36
C ASP A 777 -37.36 35.19 -30.37
N GLU A 778 -38.26 34.25 -30.07
CA GLU A 778 -39.70 34.50 -30.04
C GLU A 778 -40.06 35.63 -29.07
N GLU A 779 -41.00 36.51 -29.47
CA GLU A 779 -41.46 37.65 -28.67
C GLU A 779 -42.01 37.24 -27.29
N VAL A 780 -42.53 36.02 -27.16
CA VAL A 780 -43.06 35.49 -25.89
C VAL A 780 -41.99 35.44 -24.80
N TRP A 781 -40.72 35.19 -25.15
CA TRP A 781 -39.61 35.13 -24.20
C TRP A 781 -39.28 36.48 -23.56
N LYS A 782 -39.72 37.62 -24.13
CA LYS A 782 -39.55 38.95 -23.50
C LYS A 782 -40.38 39.12 -22.22
N LYS A 783 -41.43 38.30 -22.04
CA LYS A 783 -42.27 38.29 -20.84
C LYS A 783 -41.77 37.33 -19.77
N ALA A 784 -40.74 36.55 -20.07
CA ALA A 784 -40.29 35.46 -19.23
C ALA A 784 -39.57 35.94 -17.97
N ALA A 785 -39.68 35.16 -16.91
CA ALA A 785 -38.80 35.32 -15.75
C ALA A 785 -37.37 34.99 -16.15
N ARG A 786 -36.40 35.85 -15.82
CA ARG A 786 -35.01 35.74 -16.30
C ARG A 786 -34.04 35.58 -15.14
N ILE A 787 -33.11 34.63 -15.28
CA ILE A 787 -31.93 34.49 -14.41
C ILE A 787 -30.66 34.51 -15.27
N ALA A 788 -29.65 35.27 -14.84
CA ALA A 788 -28.36 35.36 -15.54
C ALA A 788 -27.15 35.42 -14.59
N ASP A 789 -27.38 35.57 -13.29
CA ASP A 789 -26.34 35.72 -12.28
C ASP A 789 -25.88 34.35 -11.76
N PHE A 790 -25.45 33.47 -12.67
CA PHE A 790 -24.92 32.17 -12.31
C PHE A 790 -23.54 32.32 -11.66
N VAL A 791 -23.34 31.62 -10.56
CA VAL A 791 -22.09 31.60 -9.78
C VAL A 791 -21.52 30.20 -9.68
N ASP A 792 -20.27 30.07 -9.29
CA ASP A 792 -19.70 28.79 -8.88
C ASP A 792 -20.47 28.17 -7.70
N SER A 793 -20.50 26.84 -7.59
CA SER A 793 -21.23 26.14 -6.51
C SER A 793 -20.74 26.46 -5.11
N TYR A 794 -19.48 26.87 -4.94
CA TYR A 794 -18.92 27.35 -3.66
C TYR A 794 -18.84 28.87 -3.61
N ASN A 795 -19.36 29.56 -4.63
CA ASN A 795 -19.28 31.00 -4.80
C ASN A 795 -17.84 31.55 -4.64
N SER A 796 -16.84 30.77 -5.06
CA SER A 796 -15.43 31.04 -4.79
C SER A 796 -14.56 31.01 -6.07
N TYR A 797 -14.97 30.24 -7.08
CA TYR A 797 -14.24 30.13 -8.35
C TYR A 797 -14.82 31.07 -9.41
N GLU A 798 -13.97 31.80 -10.12
CA GLU A 798 -14.37 32.67 -11.23
C GLU A 798 -15.08 31.86 -12.33
N GLN A 799 -16.17 32.42 -12.87
CA GLN A 799 -16.90 31.88 -14.02
C GLN A 799 -16.59 32.70 -15.27
N LYS A 800 -16.09 32.03 -16.31
CA LYS A 800 -15.80 32.65 -17.61
C LYS A 800 -16.92 32.42 -18.60
N ALA A 801 -17.55 31.25 -18.56
CA ALA A 801 -18.76 30.93 -19.27
C ALA A 801 -19.96 31.64 -18.63
N ARG A 802 -20.88 32.11 -19.47
CA ARG A 802 -22.10 32.82 -19.04
C ARG A 802 -23.32 32.00 -19.38
N THR A 803 -24.26 31.94 -18.46
CA THR A 803 -25.51 31.20 -18.63
C THR A 803 -26.66 32.14 -18.32
N GLU A 804 -27.59 32.25 -19.26
CA GLU A 804 -28.89 32.89 -19.04
C GLU A 804 -29.97 31.82 -19.21
N MET A 805 -30.97 31.82 -18.32
CA MET A 805 -32.17 31.03 -18.49
C MET A 805 -33.41 31.90 -18.36
N ARG A 806 -34.45 31.56 -19.13
CA ARG A 806 -35.75 32.20 -19.04
C ARG A 806 -36.86 31.18 -18.86
N PHE A 807 -37.89 31.54 -18.11
CA PHE A 807 -38.97 30.64 -17.71
C PHE A 807 -40.34 31.24 -18.02
N LEU A 808 -41.20 30.40 -18.58
CA LEU A 808 -42.63 30.63 -18.82
C LEU A 808 -43.41 29.38 -18.45
N HIS A 809 -44.71 29.47 -18.20
CA HIS A 809 -45.55 28.28 -18.13
C HIS A 809 -46.91 28.51 -18.79
N ASP A 810 -47.61 27.42 -19.09
CA ASP A 810 -49.05 27.43 -19.30
C ASP A 810 -49.71 26.46 -18.29
N LYS A 811 -50.96 26.05 -18.55
CA LYS A 811 -51.68 25.11 -17.69
C LYS A 811 -51.10 23.68 -17.68
N ASN A 812 -50.32 23.32 -18.70
CA ASN A 812 -49.85 21.96 -18.97
C ASN A 812 -48.33 21.82 -18.86
N ASN A 813 -47.56 22.84 -19.25
CA ASN A 813 -46.11 22.76 -19.39
C ASN A 813 -45.38 23.93 -18.73
N LEU A 814 -44.19 23.63 -18.22
CA LEU A 814 -43.14 24.59 -17.93
C LEU A 814 -42.21 24.69 -19.14
N TYR A 815 -41.93 25.92 -19.58
CA TYR A 815 -41.02 26.20 -20.69
C TYR A 815 -39.74 26.86 -20.15
N VAL A 816 -38.59 26.35 -20.57
CA VAL A 816 -37.28 26.89 -20.21
C VAL A 816 -36.50 27.16 -21.49
N SER A 817 -35.99 28.38 -21.65
CA SER A 817 -34.95 28.69 -22.64
C SER A 817 -33.61 28.87 -21.96
N VAL A 818 -32.54 28.50 -22.67
CA VAL A 818 -31.16 28.51 -22.23
C VAL A 818 -30.34 29.24 -23.27
N LYS A 819 -29.50 30.17 -22.82
CA LYS A 819 -28.44 30.78 -23.61
C LYS A 819 -27.12 30.57 -22.89
N ALA A 820 -26.27 29.71 -23.44
CA ALA A 820 -25.05 29.22 -22.83
C ALA A 820 -23.85 29.70 -23.66
N GLU A 821 -23.18 30.76 -23.22
CA GLU A 821 -22.08 31.42 -23.94
C GLU A 821 -20.74 31.18 -23.23
N TRP A 822 -19.64 31.27 -23.97
CA TRP A 822 -18.27 31.25 -23.45
C TRP A 822 -17.38 32.28 -24.17
N PRO A 823 -16.21 32.62 -23.60
CA PRO A 823 -15.30 33.56 -24.23
C PRO A 823 -14.72 33.03 -25.57
N PRO A 824 -14.47 33.89 -26.56
CA PRO A 824 -13.98 33.48 -27.89
C PRO A 824 -12.65 32.71 -27.89
N GLU A 825 -11.83 32.85 -26.85
CA GLU A 825 -10.58 32.10 -26.70
C GLU A 825 -10.80 30.60 -26.41
N ARG A 826 -12.01 30.18 -25.99
CA ARG A 826 -12.37 28.76 -25.78
C ARG A 826 -12.83 28.11 -27.07
N LYS A 827 -11.86 27.63 -27.84
CA LYS A 827 -12.10 27.06 -29.18
C LYS A 827 -12.49 25.59 -29.19
N GLU A 828 -12.07 24.82 -28.19
CA GLU A 828 -12.32 23.39 -28.09
C GLU A 828 -13.13 23.09 -26.82
N ILE A 829 -14.33 22.53 -26.98
CA ILE A 829 -15.24 22.16 -25.90
C ILE A 829 -15.54 20.66 -26.00
N LEU A 830 -15.59 19.97 -24.86
CA LEU A 830 -15.97 18.57 -24.79
C LEU A 830 -17.50 18.42 -24.90
N PHE A 831 -17.98 18.05 -26.09
CA PHE A 831 -19.38 17.70 -26.34
C PHE A 831 -19.59 16.19 -26.24
N ALA A 832 -20.80 15.77 -25.90
CA ALA A 832 -21.18 14.36 -25.95
C ALA A 832 -21.11 13.86 -27.40
N ASP A 833 -20.66 12.61 -27.61
CA ASP A 833 -20.67 11.95 -28.92
C ASP A 833 -21.99 11.20 -29.17
N ASN A 834 -22.15 10.61 -30.36
CA ASN A 834 -23.40 9.91 -30.74
C ASN A 834 -23.53 8.50 -30.14
N ALA A 835 -22.54 8.00 -29.41
CA ALA A 835 -22.62 6.73 -28.68
C ALA A 835 -23.40 6.87 -27.35
N HIS A 836 -23.81 8.09 -26.98
CA HIS A 836 -24.54 8.39 -25.76
C HIS A 836 -26.04 8.57 -26.08
N PRO A 837 -26.90 7.54 -25.87
CA PRO A 837 -28.35 7.66 -26.03
C PRO A 837 -28.96 8.53 -24.91
N ARG A 838 -30.29 8.69 -24.92
CA ARG A 838 -31.03 9.27 -23.78
C ARG A 838 -30.64 8.54 -22.48
N ASP A 839 -30.55 9.31 -21.39
CA ASP A 839 -30.12 8.85 -20.05
C ASP A 839 -28.66 8.35 -19.96
N ALA A 840 -27.84 8.73 -20.95
CA ALA A 840 -26.39 8.64 -20.83
C ALA A 840 -25.84 9.59 -19.76
N LEU A 841 -24.56 9.44 -19.41
CA LEU A 841 -23.82 10.25 -18.44
C LEU A 841 -23.55 11.69 -18.97
N LEU A 842 -24.57 12.39 -19.46
CA LEU A 842 -24.47 13.71 -20.09
C LEU A 842 -23.90 14.79 -19.15
N TRP A 843 -23.97 14.57 -17.83
CA TRP A 843 -23.31 15.41 -16.83
C TRP A 843 -21.77 15.46 -16.97
N ASN A 844 -21.14 14.55 -17.72
CA ASN A 844 -19.70 14.59 -18.02
C ASN A 844 -19.35 15.44 -19.27
N TYR A 845 -20.32 16.12 -19.87
CA TYR A 845 -20.17 16.87 -21.12
C TYR A 845 -20.76 18.28 -20.99
N GLU A 846 -20.52 19.12 -22.00
CA GLU A 846 -21.19 20.42 -22.10
C GLU A 846 -22.71 20.26 -22.02
N GLY A 847 -23.32 20.93 -21.04
CA GLY A 847 -24.76 20.86 -20.85
C GLY A 847 -25.23 21.68 -19.66
N VAL A 848 -26.53 21.90 -19.59
CA VAL A 848 -27.20 22.46 -18.40
C VAL A 848 -28.06 21.41 -17.74
N GLU A 849 -28.18 21.49 -16.42
CA GLU A 849 -29.02 20.62 -15.62
C GLU A 849 -30.11 21.42 -14.92
N LEU A 850 -31.34 20.96 -15.01
CA LEU A 850 -32.52 21.56 -14.40
C LEU A 850 -33.03 20.62 -13.31
N PHE A 851 -32.95 21.04 -12.05
CA PHE A 851 -33.47 20.27 -10.92
C PHE A 851 -34.76 20.87 -10.39
N PHE A 852 -35.75 20.00 -10.18
CA PHE A 852 -37.03 20.31 -9.55
C PHE A 852 -37.24 19.35 -8.39
N ALA A 853 -37.48 19.88 -7.19
CA ALA A 853 -37.60 19.09 -5.97
C ALA A 853 -38.85 19.43 -5.16
N GLY A 854 -39.41 18.41 -4.52
CA GLY A 854 -40.48 18.50 -3.53
C GLY A 854 -39.96 18.89 -2.14
N GLY A 855 -40.88 19.00 -1.18
CA GLY A 855 -40.58 19.20 0.24
C GLY A 855 -39.98 17.96 0.93
N ASP A 856 -40.02 16.81 0.29
CA ASP A 856 -39.44 15.51 0.69
C ASP A 856 -38.05 15.24 0.09
N SER A 857 -37.46 16.20 -0.65
CA SER A 857 -36.19 16.03 -1.39
C SER A 857 -36.23 15.00 -2.54
N GLU A 858 -37.40 14.45 -2.87
CA GLU A 858 -37.65 13.78 -4.15
C GLU A 858 -37.46 14.80 -5.26
N ARG A 859 -36.74 14.43 -6.32
CA ARG A 859 -36.34 15.39 -7.35
C ARG A 859 -36.32 14.79 -8.75
N TYR A 860 -36.73 15.61 -9.71
CA TYR A 860 -36.58 15.36 -11.13
C TYR A 860 -35.44 16.20 -11.67
N GLN A 861 -34.65 15.62 -12.56
CA GLN A 861 -33.52 16.27 -13.22
C GLN A 861 -33.68 16.14 -14.72
N PHE A 862 -33.46 17.23 -15.44
CA PHE A 862 -33.36 17.24 -16.90
C PHE A 862 -32.01 17.81 -17.28
N ILE A 863 -31.27 17.13 -18.16
CA ILE A 863 -30.00 17.59 -18.70
C ILE A 863 -30.22 17.90 -20.17
N LEU A 864 -29.92 19.13 -20.58
CA LEU A 864 -29.94 19.56 -21.97
C LEU A 864 -28.51 19.82 -22.43
N SER A 865 -28.13 19.18 -23.52
CA SER A 865 -26.80 19.29 -24.13
C SER A 865 -26.90 19.64 -25.62
N PRO A 866 -25.86 20.27 -26.20
CA PRO A 866 -25.80 20.57 -27.63
C PRO A 866 -26.06 19.35 -28.52
N ASP A 867 -26.47 19.63 -29.76
CA ASP A 867 -26.90 18.64 -30.75
C ASP A 867 -28.17 17.87 -30.34
N SER A 868 -29.02 18.56 -29.57
CA SER A 868 -30.34 18.13 -29.08
C SER A 868 -30.28 16.84 -28.28
N LYS A 869 -29.22 16.70 -27.47
CA LYS A 869 -29.04 15.59 -26.53
C LYS A 869 -29.74 15.91 -25.22
N MET A 870 -30.42 14.90 -24.68
CA MET A 870 -31.17 15.03 -23.44
C MET A 870 -31.02 13.77 -22.59
N ALA A 871 -30.99 13.97 -21.28
CA ALA A 871 -31.10 12.91 -20.30
C ALA A 871 -32.03 13.37 -19.18
N ASP A 872 -32.77 12.47 -18.58
CA ASP A 872 -33.69 12.81 -17.51
C ASP A 872 -33.78 11.73 -16.44
N PHE A 873 -33.99 12.17 -15.20
CA PHE A 873 -33.83 11.30 -14.03
C PHE A 873 -34.87 11.63 -12.98
N HIS A 874 -35.37 10.57 -12.32
CA HIS A 874 -36.21 10.68 -11.14
C HIS A 874 -35.48 10.10 -9.92
N TRP A 875 -35.08 10.97 -9.01
CA TRP A 875 -34.32 10.60 -7.82
C TRP A 875 -35.23 10.53 -6.60
N LEU A 876 -35.36 9.32 -6.04
CA LEU A 876 -36.09 9.07 -4.81
C LEU A 876 -35.32 9.54 -3.58
N GLU A 877 -36.03 9.73 -2.46
CA GLU A 877 -35.50 10.19 -1.17
C GLU A 877 -34.40 9.27 -0.58
N LYS A 878 -34.47 7.95 -0.81
CA LYS A 878 -33.52 6.95 -0.29
C LYS A 878 -32.53 6.51 -1.37
N ASP A 879 -31.27 6.85 -1.14
CA ASP A 879 -30.06 6.50 -1.91
C ASP A 879 -29.95 7.13 -3.32
N PRO A 880 -29.09 8.16 -3.51
CA PRO A 880 -28.89 8.80 -4.80
C PRO A 880 -28.15 7.94 -5.84
N LYS A 881 -27.75 6.69 -5.55
CA LYS A 881 -26.82 5.96 -6.43
C LYS A 881 -27.42 4.90 -7.38
N THR A 882 -28.69 4.46 -7.27
CA THR A 882 -29.46 3.74 -8.34
C THR A 882 -30.94 3.64 -7.91
N PRO A 883 -31.99 3.98 -8.69
CA PRO A 883 -32.22 3.75 -10.13
C PRO A 883 -32.79 4.97 -10.91
N GLY A 884 -32.32 6.20 -10.64
CA GLY A 884 -32.85 7.39 -11.34
C GLY A 884 -32.72 7.37 -12.86
N ILE A 885 -31.78 6.58 -13.39
CA ILE A 885 -31.46 6.41 -14.82
C ILE A 885 -32.56 5.63 -15.59
N GLN A 886 -33.58 5.08 -14.91
CA GLN A 886 -34.63 4.28 -15.57
C GLN A 886 -35.89 5.07 -15.91
N TRP A 887 -36.01 6.31 -15.45
CA TRP A 887 -37.21 7.12 -15.65
C TRP A 887 -37.04 8.01 -16.88
N ASN A 888 -38.09 8.11 -17.70
CA ASN A 888 -38.15 9.00 -18.85
C ASN A 888 -39.46 9.78 -18.81
N SER A 889 -39.38 11.10 -18.94
CA SER A 889 -40.51 11.99 -19.17
C SER A 889 -41.05 11.79 -20.59
N PRO A 890 -42.27 11.25 -20.76
CA PRO A 890 -42.76 10.79 -22.06
C PRO A 890 -43.09 11.92 -23.04
N GLN A 891 -43.46 13.12 -22.55
CA GLN A 891 -43.93 14.23 -23.39
C GLN A 891 -42.99 15.44 -23.38
N THR A 892 -41.82 15.34 -22.73
CA THR A 892 -40.81 16.38 -22.79
C THR A 892 -40.32 16.58 -24.22
N ARG A 893 -40.32 17.84 -24.66
CA ARG A 893 -39.81 18.25 -25.98
C ARG A 893 -38.65 19.20 -25.76
N ALA A 894 -37.51 18.94 -26.38
CA ALA A 894 -36.33 19.79 -26.28
C ALA A 894 -35.59 19.89 -27.61
N ALA A 895 -34.98 21.04 -27.86
CA ALA A 895 -34.11 21.27 -28.99
C ALA A 895 -32.98 22.22 -28.61
N THR A 896 -31.82 22.08 -29.26
CA THR A 896 -30.67 22.97 -29.07
C THR A 896 -30.05 23.39 -30.39
N LYS A 897 -29.38 24.53 -30.39
CA LYS A 897 -28.69 25.07 -31.56
C LYS A 897 -27.32 25.63 -31.15
N ARG A 898 -26.27 25.23 -31.85
CA ARG A 898 -24.93 25.81 -31.67
C ARG A 898 -24.89 27.24 -32.23
N ILE A 899 -24.17 28.13 -31.55
CA ILE A 899 -23.87 29.49 -31.99
C ILE A 899 -22.34 29.72 -31.95
N ALA A 900 -21.86 30.86 -32.44
CA ALA A 900 -20.42 31.10 -32.63
C ALA A 900 -19.55 30.82 -31.39
N ASN A 901 -19.96 31.30 -30.21
CA ASN A 901 -19.26 31.09 -28.94
C ASN A 901 -20.22 30.55 -27.87
N GLY A 902 -21.03 29.56 -28.22
CA GLY A 902 -22.04 29.05 -27.30
C GLY A 902 -23.04 28.10 -27.93
N TRP A 903 -24.16 27.93 -27.24
CA TRP A 903 -25.36 27.30 -27.77
C TRP A 903 -26.61 27.86 -27.08
N THR A 904 -27.74 27.71 -27.76
CA THR A 904 -29.08 27.99 -27.23
C THR A 904 -29.89 26.71 -27.15
N GLY A 905 -30.86 26.66 -26.25
CA GLY A 905 -31.75 25.52 -26.14
C GLY A 905 -33.10 25.90 -25.55
N GLU A 906 -34.11 25.10 -25.88
CA GLU A 906 -35.46 25.24 -25.36
C GLU A 906 -36.00 23.88 -24.96
N ILE A 907 -36.72 23.82 -23.84
CA ILE A 907 -37.35 22.62 -23.33
C ILE A 907 -38.75 22.94 -22.81
N ALA A 908 -39.72 22.11 -23.21
CA ALA A 908 -41.07 22.07 -22.69
C ALA A 908 -41.22 20.83 -21.80
N ILE A 909 -41.37 21.04 -20.50
CA ILE A 909 -41.49 20.00 -19.46
C ILE A 909 -42.98 19.91 -19.07
N PRO A 910 -43.63 18.76 -19.23
CA PRO A 910 -45.00 18.57 -18.79
C PRO A 910 -45.09 18.68 -17.26
N LEU A 911 -45.94 19.58 -16.75
CA LEU A 911 -46.17 19.74 -15.31
C LEU A 911 -46.74 18.46 -14.68
N ALA A 912 -47.46 17.66 -15.48
CA ALA A 912 -47.99 16.37 -15.06
C ALA A 912 -46.88 15.33 -14.76
N ASP A 913 -45.66 15.51 -15.27
CA ASP A 913 -44.55 14.59 -15.03
C ASP A 913 -43.76 14.94 -13.74
N LEU A 914 -43.92 16.17 -13.23
CA LEU A 914 -43.30 16.64 -11.98
C LEU A 914 -44.17 16.29 -10.76
N LYS A 915 -44.31 14.99 -10.46
CA LYS A 915 -45.11 14.50 -9.32
C LYS A 915 -44.24 14.24 -8.10
N PHE A 916 -44.45 15.02 -7.05
CA PHE A 916 -43.77 14.85 -5.76
C PHE A 916 -44.73 14.25 -4.75
N LYS A 917 -44.26 13.31 -3.91
CA LYS A 917 -45.08 12.80 -2.81
C LYS A 917 -45.43 13.91 -1.82
N ASN A 918 -44.47 14.81 -1.56
CA ASN A 918 -44.68 16.01 -0.78
C ASN A 918 -44.36 17.26 -1.62
N PRO A 919 -45.35 17.91 -2.27
CA PRO A 919 -45.10 19.13 -3.04
C PRO A 919 -44.67 20.29 -2.12
N ALA A 920 -43.78 21.16 -2.61
CA ALA A 920 -43.29 22.31 -1.83
C ALA A 920 -44.37 23.40 -1.61
N GLY A 921 -45.44 23.37 -2.40
CA GLY A 921 -46.63 24.23 -2.30
C GLY A 921 -47.43 24.16 -3.61
N ASN A 922 -48.64 24.74 -3.64
CA ASN A 922 -49.41 24.83 -4.89
C ASN A 922 -48.64 25.68 -5.92
N GLY A 923 -48.39 25.13 -7.11
CA GLY A 923 -47.59 25.78 -8.14
C GLY A 923 -46.15 26.12 -7.73
N THR A 924 -45.60 25.49 -6.68
CA THR A 924 -44.30 25.87 -6.10
C THR A 924 -43.34 24.70 -6.03
N PHE A 925 -42.10 24.93 -6.46
CA PHE A 925 -41.02 23.95 -6.51
C PHE A 925 -39.76 24.47 -5.83
N ARG A 926 -38.98 23.59 -5.21
CA ARG A 926 -37.57 23.89 -4.96
C ARG A 926 -36.80 23.65 -6.25
N VAL A 927 -35.99 24.60 -6.69
CA VAL A 927 -35.27 24.47 -7.95
C VAL A 927 -33.83 24.92 -7.83
N ASN A 928 -32.99 24.32 -8.65
CA ASN A 928 -31.68 24.87 -8.96
C ASN A 928 -31.30 24.48 -10.38
N PHE A 929 -30.47 25.32 -10.98
CA PHE A 929 -30.07 25.18 -12.37
C PHE A 929 -28.57 25.22 -12.42
N PHE A 930 -27.97 24.29 -13.14
CA PHE A 930 -26.53 24.13 -13.23
C PHE A 930 -26.08 24.13 -14.69
N ARG A 931 -24.80 24.43 -14.91
CA ARG A 931 -24.13 24.20 -16.17
C ARG A 931 -22.80 23.51 -15.91
N ASN A 932 -22.56 22.42 -16.63
CA ASN A 932 -21.24 21.83 -16.76
C ASN A 932 -20.64 22.32 -18.08
N HIS A 933 -19.49 22.98 -17.98
CA HIS A 933 -18.75 23.48 -19.12
C HIS A 933 -17.36 22.87 -19.13
N TYR A 934 -16.98 22.25 -20.25
CA TYR A 934 -15.75 21.46 -20.35
C TYR A 934 -14.81 21.97 -21.45
N PRO A 935 -14.21 23.16 -21.28
CA PRO A 935 -13.25 23.68 -22.23
C PRO A 935 -11.94 22.89 -22.17
N LYS A 936 -11.31 22.72 -23.33
CA LYS A 936 -9.98 22.17 -23.44
C LYS A 936 -8.95 23.30 -23.40
N GLU A 937 -8.02 23.18 -22.47
CA GLU A 937 -6.89 24.11 -22.29
C GLU A 937 -5.59 23.31 -22.47
N GLY A 938 -5.00 23.40 -23.66
CA GLY A 938 -3.88 22.55 -24.06
C GLY A 938 -4.32 21.09 -24.25
N ASN A 939 -3.66 20.15 -23.57
CA ASN A 939 -4.01 18.72 -23.63
C ASN A 939 -4.99 18.28 -22.54
N GLN A 940 -5.56 19.21 -21.78
CA GLN A 940 -6.43 18.90 -20.65
C GLN A 940 -7.83 19.47 -20.84
N VAL A 941 -8.83 18.73 -20.38
CA VAL A 941 -10.20 19.22 -20.25
C VAL A 941 -10.37 19.75 -18.83
N ARG A 942 -10.82 21.00 -18.68
CA ARG A 942 -11.16 21.58 -17.39
C ARG A 942 -12.66 21.54 -17.17
N TRP A 943 -13.09 21.35 -15.94
CA TRP A 943 -14.51 21.44 -15.58
C TRP A 943 -14.79 22.79 -14.93
N GLU A 944 -15.49 23.65 -15.66
CA GLU A 944 -16.09 24.86 -15.12
C GLU A 944 -17.57 24.58 -14.83
N GLN A 945 -17.98 24.85 -13.60
CA GLN A 945 -19.34 24.59 -13.16
C GLN A 945 -19.96 25.88 -12.64
N SER A 946 -21.18 26.16 -13.08
CA SER A 946 -21.95 27.30 -12.61
C SER A 946 -23.34 26.87 -12.19
N CYS A 947 -23.96 27.62 -11.29
CA CYS A 947 -25.28 27.35 -10.74
C CYS A 947 -26.01 28.65 -10.40
N TRP A 948 -27.33 28.61 -10.37
CA TRP A 948 -28.12 29.76 -9.94
C TRP A 948 -27.99 29.98 -8.42
N MET A 949 -28.16 28.92 -7.63
CA MET A 949 -27.99 28.95 -6.19
C MET A 949 -26.77 28.11 -5.76
N PRO A 950 -25.75 28.70 -5.10
CA PRO A 950 -24.57 27.96 -4.69
C PRO A 950 -24.89 26.93 -3.61
N THR A 951 -24.54 25.66 -3.87
CA THR A 951 -24.84 24.53 -2.99
C THR A 951 -23.74 24.25 -1.96
N PHE A 952 -22.54 24.80 -2.13
CA PHE A 952 -21.37 24.55 -1.30
C PHE A 952 -21.01 23.07 -1.15
N GLY A 953 -21.24 22.29 -2.20
CA GLY A 953 -21.05 20.84 -2.19
C GLY A 953 -21.71 20.18 -3.39
N SER A 954 -22.39 19.05 -3.15
CA SER A 954 -23.12 18.33 -4.19
C SER A 954 -24.22 19.19 -4.82
N PHE A 955 -24.44 19.02 -6.13
CA PHE A 955 -25.60 19.60 -6.82
C PHE A 955 -26.93 19.07 -6.29
N HIS A 956 -26.92 17.93 -5.58
CA HIS A 956 -28.12 17.32 -5.02
C HIS A 956 -28.46 17.80 -3.60
N ASP A 957 -27.80 18.83 -3.07
CA ASP A 957 -28.21 19.44 -1.79
C ASP A 957 -29.45 20.32 -1.97
N VAL A 958 -30.63 19.69 -1.96
CA VAL A 958 -31.96 20.32 -2.09
C VAL A 958 -32.22 21.37 -0.99
N GLY A 959 -31.49 21.29 0.13
CA GLY A 959 -31.55 22.29 1.20
C GLY A 959 -31.06 23.68 0.78
N LYS A 960 -30.26 23.76 -0.30
CA LYS A 960 -29.66 25.00 -0.82
C LYS A 960 -30.37 25.56 -2.05
N TYR A 961 -31.43 24.90 -2.51
CA TYR A 961 -32.14 25.29 -3.71
C TYR A 961 -32.92 26.60 -3.51
N GLY A 962 -33.15 27.31 -4.62
CA GLY A 962 -34.08 28.42 -4.66
C GLY A 962 -35.52 27.92 -4.72
N ILE A 963 -36.45 28.86 -4.87
CA ILE A 963 -37.89 28.59 -4.95
C ILE A 963 -38.38 29.08 -6.30
N MET A 964 -39.13 28.25 -7.02
CA MET A 964 -39.88 28.63 -8.21
C MET A 964 -41.36 28.63 -7.90
N HIS A 965 -42.06 29.69 -8.28
CA HIS A 965 -43.51 29.82 -8.15
C HIS A 965 -44.13 30.10 -9.53
N LEU A 966 -45.08 29.26 -9.96
CA LEU A 966 -45.87 29.47 -11.17
C LEU A 966 -47.07 30.36 -10.83
N GLU A 967 -47.31 31.41 -11.63
CA GLU A 967 -48.31 32.46 -11.37
C GLU A 967 -49.75 32.12 -11.80
#